data_AF-A0AB40DJV5-F1
#
_entry.id   AF-A0AB40DJV5-F1
#
_cell.length_a   1.000
_cell.length_b   1.000
_cell.length_c   1.000
_cell.angle_alpha   90.00
_cell.angle_beta   90.00
_cell.angle_gamma   90.00
#
_symmetry.space_group_name_H-M   'P 1'
#
loop_
_entity.id
_entity.type
_entity.pdbx_description
1 polymer ?
#
loop_
_entity_poly.entity_id
_entity_poly.type
_entity_poly.pdbx_seq_one_letter_code
_entity_poly.pdbx_strand_id
1 'polypeptide(L)'
;MAGARKRAGSQIASAIRPKSPRKSTVAESLGTQIPKENFGDAKRTQIQEKPPPLEKVFKKRDVQRVPRCETPINKPPKSPKPEVKPFEKPTPSIPVKSPKKKFKKLPKTPESLWKDIKNLSPGTGAILDCFMKQHNESLSNLKRRDSMTSKKMREITMDALKKNTENVSLNKKLANTQLELTHLKKELADQMEKNTENINKFKKINQKFTECEKNYDKELGIIKACVEMKNSEVKAAQSRIGEQDRELKNMQQTNRELAGAMSNYKLEMEKAQMNNSEILTHLTELTQAYDALKHQFNDLSAQKDICEANIVQLSTELNAKMVTCSELEDRVEQLPIEANKALSKLQNELEANQMRCQEQQRLTDQAEKELELSRNEINTLKTLMEERERSHIILTGERQKMTARLVELVDINEHYSKELADTNLKHSQDMKKAAYKHETAIRELKSQLDKASLDFTKLKDSSEALQKEKLLEASQLQGEIDALKLHRNNEQEVITKLSNELEIKTYSFEEKLKVQHDQLSNRMQVMRTEFETESQRAAVEIERLTVALQQKDERFKTQQEKLRSLLTDHDKLKDTLAHLEAKHEKMANEFSASKFQFSQELKTQKDNLMKKVSGLELEIKNKEAKMLELERDKNNEMAVLQFKMNRINSVIDQPVTTISKLPEPKGLSKTQSNPNKVQPESDGFSSTSSKKRTVRRHRITTIHASDFESEDDLPIVKEHTSGKRAKLSAFVRPQEEPDLFDMLKRSN
;
A
#
# COMPACT_ATOMS: atom_id res chain seq x y z
N MET A 1 42.21 52.06 -74.71
CA MET A 1 42.67 53.45 -74.49
C MET A 1 44.17 53.44 -74.17
N ALA A 2 44.77 54.60 -73.89
CA ALA A 2 46.21 54.92 -73.84
C ALA A 2 47.14 54.05 -72.95
N GLY A 3 48.46 54.16 -73.17
CA GLY A 3 49.54 53.74 -72.22
C GLY A 3 50.65 52.81 -72.77
N ALA A 4 51.28 53.02 -73.94
CA ALA A 4 52.27 54.06 -74.31
C ALA A 4 53.77 53.77 -73.97
N ARG A 5 54.51 53.25 -74.98
CA ARG A 5 55.95 53.46 -75.37
C ARG A 5 57.04 53.65 -74.27
N LYS A 6 58.24 53.05 -74.40
CA LYS A 6 59.29 53.34 -75.44
C LYS A 6 60.25 52.15 -75.70
N ARG A 7 61.28 52.33 -76.56
CA ARG A 7 62.19 51.31 -77.13
C ARG A 7 63.68 51.53 -76.78
N ALA A 8 64.50 50.54 -77.17
CA ALA A 8 65.97 50.51 -77.38
C ALA A 8 66.84 50.14 -76.16
N GLY A 9 67.96 49.40 -76.32
CA GLY A 9 68.43 48.63 -77.48
C GLY A 9 69.96 48.44 -77.53
N SER A 10 70.45 47.27 -78.03
CA SER A 10 71.89 46.91 -78.27
C SER A 10 72.81 46.90 -77.01
N GLN A 11 73.98 46.23 -76.93
CA GLN A 11 74.64 45.11 -77.63
C GLN A 11 75.83 44.59 -76.74
N ILE A 12 76.35 43.36 -76.99
CA ILE A 12 77.78 42.93 -77.01
C ILE A 12 78.77 43.47 -75.93
N ALA A 13 79.66 42.73 -75.24
CA ALA A 13 79.93 41.27 -75.08
C ALA A 13 81.08 41.03 -74.03
N SER A 14 81.36 39.74 -73.71
CA SER A 14 82.63 39.23 -73.10
C SER A 14 82.88 39.55 -71.60
N ALA A 15 83.75 38.87 -70.82
CA ALA A 15 84.64 37.72 -71.09
C ALA A 15 85.02 36.91 -69.81
N ILE A 16 85.37 35.62 -69.97
CA ILE A 16 86.45 34.85 -69.26
C ILE A 16 86.37 34.62 -67.71
N ARG A 17 86.07 33.35 -67.33
CA ARG A 17 86.83 32.35 -66.48
C ARG A 17 87.84 32.85 -65.39
N PRO A 18 88.14 32.10 -64.27
CA PRO A 18 88.43 30.64 -64.31
C PRO A 18 88.32 29.74 -63.00
N LYS A 19 88.60 28.42 -63.18
CA LYS A 19 89.05 27.35 -62.21
C LYS A 19 88.14 26.79 -61.07
N SER A 20 87.59 25.57 -61.31
CA SER A 20 87.80 24.24 -60.64
C SER A 20 88.43 24.12 -59.22
N PRO A 21 88.23 23.03 -58.39
CA PRO A 21 88.01 21.61 -58.82
C PRO A 21 87.25 20.55 -57.91
N ARG A 22 86.92 19.38 -58.51
CA ARG A 22 86.98 17.96 -57.98
C ARG A 22 86.04 17.35 -56.89
N LYS A 23 85.53 16.11 -57.21
CA LYS A 23 85.20 14.92 -56.35
C LYS A 23 84.00 15.05 -55.36
N SER A 24 83.20 14.04 -54.95
CA SER A 24 82.91 12.60 -55.28
C SER A 24 81.49 12.25 -54.68
N THR A 25 80.87 11.06 -54.52
CA THR A 25 81.05 9.57 -54.69
C THR A 25 79.61 8.93 -54.76
N VAL A 26 79.30 7.80 -55.44
CA VAL A 26 79.28 6.35 -55.01
C VAL A 26 78.46 6.04 -53.72
N ALA A 27 77.54 5.05 -53.64
CA ALA A 27 76.80 4.24 -54.64
C ALA A 27 75.64 3.39 -54.02
N GLU A 28 74.75 2.89 -54.90
CA GLU A 28 74.02 1.59 -54.90
C GLU A 28 73.14 1.06 -53.74
N SER A 29 71.99 0.49 -54.13
CA SER A 29 71.32 -0.64 -53.47
C SER A 29 70.69 -1.54 -54.56
N LEU A 30 70.56 -2.86 -54.33
CA LEU A 30 70.38 -3.83 -55.41
C LEU A 30 69.40 -4.98 -55.08
N GLY A 31 68.25 -4.99 -55.78
CA GLY A 31 67.70 -6.21 -56.43
C GLY A 31 66.81 -7.20 -55.66
N THR A 32 65.64 -7.48 -56.27
CA THR A 32 65.09 -8.84 -56.58
C THR A 32 64.59 -9.77 -55.43
N GLN A 33 63.53 -10.58 -55.57
CA GLN A 33 62.45 -10.68 -56.59
C GLN A 33 61.22 -11.48 -56.05
N ILE A 34 60.09 -11.41 -56.76
CA ILE A 34 58.86 -12.22 -56.55
C ILE A 34 58.83 -13.41 -57.54
N PRO A 35 58.25 -14.58 -57.21
CA PRO A 35 57.03 -15.06 -57.93
C PRO A 35 56.08 -15.97 -57.08
N LYS A 36 54.82 -16.33 -57.43
CA LYS A 36 53.77 -15.79 -58.33
C LYS A 36 52.42 -16.59 -58.15
N GLU A 37 51.29 -15.86 -58.22
CA GLU A 37 50.04 -16.15 -59.00
C GLU A 37 48.95 -17.22 -58.68
N ASN A 38 47.74 -16.81 -59.13
CA ASN A 38 46.48 -17.52 -59.50
C ASN A 38 45.46 -17.87 -58.39
N PHE A 39 44.19 -17.40 -58.37
CA PHE A 39 43.11 -17.03 -59.34
C PHE A 39 42.08 -18.17 -59.63
N GLY A 40 40.76 -17.86 -59.62
CA GLY A 40 39.77 -18.63 -60.41
C GLY A 40 38.32 -18.83 -59.91
N ASP A 41 37.51 -17.76 -59.83
CA ASP A 41 36.04 -17.72 -60.12
C ASP A 41 34.97 -18.58 -59.37
N ALA A 42 33.69 -18.19 -59.59
CA ALA A 42 32.47 -18.75 -58.97
C ALA A 42 31.22 -18.59 -59.88
N LYS A 43 30.13 -19.39 -59.68
CA LYS A 43 28.79 -19.12 -60.27
C LYS A 43 27.58 -19.88 -59.66
N ARG A 44 26.88 -19.21 -58.74
CA ARG A 44 25.42 -18.92 -58.65
C ARG A 44 24.33 -19.84 -59.29
N THR A 45 23.28 -20.10 -58.47
CA THR A 45 21.79 -20.03 -58.72
C THR A 45 20.89 -21.24 -59.10
N GLN A 46 19.65 -21.18 -58.54
CA GLN A 46 18.32 -21.76 -58.93
C GLN A 46 17.98 -23.24 -58.66
N ILE A 47 16.69 -23.67 -58.54
CA ILE A 47 15.52 -23.17 -57.77
C ILE A 47 14.37 -24.23 -57.73
N GLN A 48 13.52 -24.25 -56.67
CA GLN A 48 12.19 -24.90 -56.50
C GLN A 48 11.90 -26.38 -56.91
N GLU A 49 11.25 -27.15 -56.02
CA GLU A 49 9.89 -27.73 -56.29
C GLU A 49 9.17 -28.26 -55.02
N LYS A 50 7.83 -28.48 -55.12
CA LYS A 50 6.89 -29.01 -54.10
C LYS A 50 5.46 -29.13 -54.71
N PRO A 51 4.46 -29.82 -54.08
CA PRO A 51 4.49 -30.81 -53.00
C PRO A 51 3.98 -32.21 -53.49
N PRO A 52 2.70 -32.67 -53.47
CA PRO A 52 1.50 -32.40 -52.65
C PRO A 52 1.16 -33.50 -51.59
N PRO A 53 0.23 -34.52 -51.70
CA PRO A 53 -0.51 -34.97 -50.50
C PRO A 53 -0.82 -36.50 -50.33
N LEU A 54 -1.39 -36.87 -49.17
CA LEU A 54 -2.43 -37.91 -49.07
C LEU A 54 -3.42 -37.60 -47.92
N GLU A 55 -4.55 -38.30 -47.87
CA GLU A 55 -5.82 -37.77 -47.31
C GLU A 55 -6.52 -38.59 -46.21
N LYS A 56 -7.36 -37.89 -45.40
CA LYS A 56 -8.57 -38.39 -44.70
C LYS A 56 -8.30 -39.44 -43.59
N VAL A 57 -9.23 -39.87 -42.71
CA VAL A 57 -10.72 -39.83 -42.69
C VAL A 57 -11.27 -39.47 -41.29
N PHE A 58 -12.23 -38.55 -41.20
CA PHE A 58 -13.09 -38.35 -40.02
C PHE A 58 -14.17 -39.46 -39.92
N LYS A 59 -14.54 -39.88 -38.70
CA LYS A 59 -15.79 -40.65 -38.46
C LYS A 59 -16.60 -40.08 -37.29
N LYS A 60 -17.77 -39.51 -37.61
CA LYS A 60 -18.90 -39.34 -36.68
C LYS A 60 -19.74 -40.64 -36.66
N ARG A 61 -20.49 -40.88 -35.58
CA ARG A 61 -21.82 -41.50 -35.65
C ARG A 61 -22.61 -41.30 -34.35
N ASP A 62 -23.91 -41.10 -34.52
CA ASP A 62 -24.91 -40.93 -33.45
C ASP A 62 -25.87 -42.14 -33.36
N VAL A 63 -26.84 -42.04 -32.44
CA VAL A 63 -28.16 -42.73 -32.39
C VAL A 63 -28.29 -44.00 -31.54
N GLN A 64 -28.93 -43.81 -30.37
CA GLN A 64 -29.92 -44.66 -29.66
C GLN A 64 -29.77 -46.20 -29.59
N ARG A 65 -29.79 -46.74 -28.35
CA ARG A 65 -31.04 -47.28 -27.74
C ARG A 65 -30.89 -47.61 -26.24
N VAL A 66 -32.03 -47.73 -25.55
CA VAL A 66 -32.15 -48.07 -24.11
C VAL A 66 -32.47 -49.56 -23.94
N PRO A 67 -31.92 -50.23 -22.92
CA PRO A 67 -32.79 -51.00 -22.01
C PRO A 67 -32.38 -51.01 -20.52
N ARG A 68 -33.32 -50.59 -19.66
CA ARG A 68 -33.70 -51.09 -18.30
C ARG A 68 -32.67 -51.45 -17.19
N CYS A 69 -33.21 -51.38 -15.97
CA CYS A 69 -32.69 -51.83 -14.67
C CYS A 69 -31.55 -50.97 -14.07
N GLU A 70 -31.49 -50.75 -12.74
CA GLU A 70 -32.38 -51.20 -11.65
C GLU A 70 -32.44 -50.18 -10.50
N THR A 71 -33.57 -50.07 -9.80
CA THR A 71 -33.75 -49.18 -8.63
C THR A 71 -33.78 -49.97 -7.32
N PRO A 72 -33.02 -49.56 -6.28
CA PRO A 72 -33.09 -50.20 -4.97
C PRO A 72 -34.48 -50.12 -4.32
N ILE A 73 -34.97 -51.26 -3.83
CA ILE A 73 -36.25 -51.37 -3.14
C ILE A 73 -36.08 -51.03 -1.66
N ASN A 74 -36.97 -50.20 -1.11
CA ASN A 74 -37.37 -50.31 0.29
C ASN A 74 -38.87 -50.04 0.45
N LYS A 75 -39.53 -50.81 1.32
CA LYS A 75 -41.00 -50.84 1.47
C LYS A 75 -41.43 -50.33 2.86
N PRO A 76 -42.59 -49.66 2.98
CA PRO A 76 -43.14 -49.31 4.28
C PRO A 76 -43.57 -50.57 5.08
N PRO A 77 -43.54 -50.52 6.42
CA PRO A 77 -43.93 -51.63 7.27
C PRO A 77 -45.46 -51.89 7.25
N LYS A 78 -45.85 -53.13 7.51
CA LYS A 78 -47.24 -53.62 7.45
C LYS A 78 -48.00 -53.35 8.74
N SER A 79 -49.30 -53.09 8.62
CA SER A 79 -50.27 -53.34 9.70
C SER A 79 -50.59 -54.84 9.83
N PRO A 80 -50.68 -55.41 11.04
CA PRO A 80 -51.18 -56.76 11.27
C PRO A 80 -52.71 -56.78 11.42
N LYS A 81 -53.34 -57.89 10.99
CA LYS A 81 -54.73 -58.23 11.30
C LYS A 81 -54.87 -58.75 12.74
N PRO A 82 -56.11 -58.88 13.25
CA PRO A 82 -56.55 -60.17 13.80
C PRO A 82 -57.55 -60.91 12.90
N GLU A 83 -57.68 -62.22 13.11
CA GLU A 83 -58.50 -63.15 12.32
C GLU A 83 -59.13 -64.19 13.26
N VAL A 84 -60.46 -64.36 13.23
CA VAL A 84 -61.19 -65.36 14.06
C VAL A 84 -62.38 -65.95 13.28
N LYS A 85 -62.59 -67.26 13.43
CA LYS A 85 -63.62 -68.14 12.84
C LYS A 85 -63.75 -69.40 13.76
N PRO A 86 -64.78 -70.28 13.64
CA PRO A 86 -66.17 -70.05 14.05
C PRO A 86 -66.73 -71.23 14.91
N PHE A 87 -68.07 -71.30 15.12
CA PHE A 87 -68.83 -72.37 15.83
C PHE A 87 -68.66 -72.41 17.38
N GLU A 88 -69.53 -73.04 18.19
CA GLU A 88 -70.53 -74.11 17.93
C GLU A 88 -71.82 -74.01 18.83
N LYS A 89 -72.75 -74.98 18.75
CA LYS A 89 -73.97 -75.16 19.59
C LYS A 89 -73.92 -76.49 20.35
N PRO A 90 -74.72 -76.66 21.43
CA PRO A 90 -75.82 -77.65 21.35
C PRO A 90 -77.14 -77.24 22.07
N THR A 91 -78.15 -78.12 22.10
CA THR A 91 -79.52 -77.86 22.62
C THR A 91 -80.20 -79.13 23.16
N PRO A 92 -81.07 -79.02 24.20
CA PRO A 92 -82.42 -79.64 24.27
C PRO A 92 -83.46 -78.63 24.86
N SER A 93 -84.78 -78.82 25.04
CA SER A 93 -85.85 -79.81 24.70
C SER A 93 -87.22 -79.05 24.83
N ILE A 94 -88.37 -79.31 24.16
CA ILE A 94 -89.12 -80.54 23.77
C ILE A 94 -89.86 -81.17 24.99
N PRO A 95 -91.19 -81.50 24.99
CA PRO A 95 -92.33 -81.15 24.09
C PRO A 95 -93.72 -80.96 24.81
N VAL A 96 -94.86 -81.12 24.07
CA VAL A 96 -96.15 -81.76 24.53
C VAL A 96 -97.08 -80.93 25.48
N LYS A 97 -98.44 -80.98 25.46
CA LYS A 97 -99.51 -81.50 24.54
C LYS A 97 -100.83 -80.75 24.84
N SER A 98 -101.81 -80.84 23.94
CA SER A 98 -103.24 -80.68 24.29
C SER A 98 -103.94 -82.04 24.51
N PRO A 99 -105.04 -82.08 25.28
CA PRO A 99 -106.04 -83.12 25.07
C PRO A 99 -107.49 -82.59 25.03
N LYS A 100 -108.28 -83.14 24.10
CA LYS A 100 -109.74 -83.02 24.04
C LYS A 100 -110.39 -84.04 24.99
N LYS A 101 -111.58 -83.76 25.54
CA LYS A 101 -112.60 -84.80 25.84
C LYS A 101 -114.03 -84.21 25.85
N LYS A 102 -115.04 -85.09 25.86
CA LYS A 102 -116.40 -84.81 25.34
C LYS A 102 -117.50 -85.57 26.12
N PHE A 103 -118.64 -84.90 26.31
CA PHE A 103 -120.03 -85.42 26.31
C PHE A 103 -120.63 -86.30 27.44
N LYS A 104 -121.98 -86.16 27.55
CA LYS A 104 -123.04 -87.10 28.06
C LYS A 104 -123.21 -87.28 29.60
N LYS A 105 -124.40 -87.64 30.16
CA LYS A 105 -125.85 -87.35 29.89
C LYS A 105 -126.72 -88.15 30.92
N LEU A 106 -127.96 -87.71 31.20
CA LEU A 106 -129.10 -88.49 31.78
C LEU A 106 -129.01 -88.97 33.26
N PRO A 107 -130.11 -89.45 33.92
CA PRO A 107 -131.55 -89.38 33.59
C PRO A 107 -132.45 -88.79 34.74
N LYS A 108 -133.76 -89.15 34.81
CA LYS A 108 -134.84 -88.58 35.65
C LYS A 108 -135.53 -89.62 36.59
N THR A 109 -136.41 -89.12 37.47
CA THR A 109 -137.67 -89.77 38.00
C THR A 109 -137.49 -90.94 38.98
N PRO A 110 -138.45 -91.18 39.93
CA PRO A 110 -139.80 -91.68 39.65
C PRO A 110 -140.97 -90.79 40.14
N GLU A 111 -142.10 -90.83 39.42
CA GLU A 111 -143.43 -90.44 39.90
C GLU A 111 -144.37 -91.64 39.69
N SER A 112 -144.79 -92.33 40.77
CA SER A 112 -145.68 -93.50 40.65
C SER A 112 -146.65 -93.74 41.81
N LEU A 113 -146.56 -93.02 42.94
CA LEU A 113 -147.38 -93.24 44.14
C LEU A 113 -148.63 -92.33 44.27
N TRP A 114 -148.82 -91.38 43.36
CA TRP A 114 -149.83 -90.31 43.50
C TRP A 114 -151.27 -90.68 43.08
N LYS A 115 -151.52 -91.89 42.56
CA LYS A 115 -152.87 -92.31 42.14
C LYS A 115 -153.70 -92.94 43.27
N ASP A 116 -153.10 -93.70 44.16
CA ASP A 116 -153.84 -94.56 45.09
C ASP A 116 -154.31 -93.81 46.35
N ILE A 117 -153.56 -92.77 46.77
CA ILE A 117 -153.86 -91.95 47.95
C ILE A 117 -155.19 -91.19 47.80
N LYS A 118 -155.70 -91.01 46.57
CA LYS A 118 -156.95 -90.26 46.30
C LYS A 118 -158.23 -90.95 46.79
N ASN A 119 -158.15 -92.22 47.21
CA ASN A 119 -159.30 -93.02 47.64
C ASN A 119 -159.48 -93.07 49.18
N LEU A 120 -158.60 -92.45 49.97
CA LEU A 120 -158.61 -92.52 51.44
C LEU A 120 -159.16 -91.24 52.09
N SER A 121 -160.50 -91.11 52.08
CA SER A 121 -161.30 -90.10 52.79
C SER A 121 -161.13 -88.62 52.34
N PRO A 122 -162.22 -87.84 52.16
CA PRO A 122 -162.12 -86.44 51.71
C PRO A 122 -161.31 -85.48 52.60
N GLY A 123 -161.08 -85.82 53.87
CA GLY A 123 -160.41 -84.90 54.82
C GLY A 123 -158.89 -84.78 54.67
N THR A 124 -158.19 -85.84 54.24
CA THR A 124 -156.73 -85.92 54.39
C THR A 124 -155.96 -85.31 53.20
N GLY A 125 -156.53 -85.36 52.00
CA GLY A 125 -155.85 -84.93 50.77
C GLY A 125 -155.47 -83.44 50.73
N ALA A 126 -156.33 -82.56 51.26
CA ALA A 126 -156.14 -81.10 51.20
C ALA A 126 -154.91 -80.61 51.98
N ILE A 127 -154.56 -81.29 53.08
CA ILE A 127 -153.43 -80.92 53.95
C ILE A 127 -152.09 -81.25 53.25
N LEU A 128 -152.01 -82.42 52.62
CA LEU A 128 -150.82 -82.88 51.90
C LEU A 128 -150.50 -82.01 50.67
N ASP A 129 -151.52 -81.60 49.92
CA ASP A 129 -151.37 -80.75 48.72
C ASP A 129 -150.79 -79.36 49.07
N CYS A 130 -151.17 -78.81 50.23
CA CYS A 130 -150.65 -77.55 50.75
C CYS A 130 -149.16 -77.65 51.14
N PHE A 131 -148.80 -78.69 51.89
CA PHE A 131 -147.42 -78.95 52.31
C PHE A 131 -146.47 -79.17 51.11
N MET A 132 -146.91 -79.93 50.12
CA MET A 132 -146.12 -80.24 48.92
C MET A 132 -145.87 -79.01 48.03
N LYS A 133 -146.81 -78.06 47.94
CA LYS A 133 -146.56 -76.76 47.29
C LYS A 133 -145.45 -75.98 48.00
N GLN A 134 -145.58 -75.80 49.31
CA GLN A 134 -144.67 -74.99 50.11
C GLN A 134 -143.24 -75.55 50.11
N HIS A 135 -143.10 -76.89 50.16
CA HIS A 135 -141.81 -77.57 50.05
C HIS A 135 -141.15 -77.34 48.67
N ASN A 136 -141.91 -77.43 47.58
CA ASN A 136 -141.40 -77.23 46.22
C ASN A 136 -140.93 -75.78 45.95
N GLU A 137 -141.64 -74.77 46.45
CA GLU A 137 -141.19 -73.37 46.34
C GLU A 137 -139.90 -73.10 47.12
N SER A 138 -139.76 -73.65 48.32
CA SER A 138 -138.53 -73.56 49.12
C SER A 138 -137.33 -74.18 48.39
N LEU A 139 -137.51 -75.37 47.81
CA LEU A 139 -136.49 -76.11 47.08
C LEU A 139 -136.09 -75.39 45.77
N SER A 140 -137.05 -74.77 45.08
CA SER A 140 -136.81 -73.91 43.92
C SER A 140 -135.97 -72.67 44.29
N ASN A 141 -136.32 -71.99 45.38
CA ASN A 141 -135.60 -70.81 45.86
C ASN A 141 -134.17 -71.12 46.33
N LEU A 142 -133.94 -72.26 46.99
CA LEU A 142 -132.60 -72.72 47.37
C LEU A 142 -131.71 -72.92 46.13
N LYS A 143 -132.20 -73.68 45.14
CA LYS A 143 -131.49 -73.98 43.88
C LYS A 143 -131.15 -72.72 43.08
N ARG A 144 -132.00 -71.70 43.13
CA ARG A 144 -131.78 -70.38 42.54
C ARG A 144 -130.64 -69.62 43.26
N ARG A 145 -130.58 -69.72 44.59
CA ARG A 145 -129.53 -69.14 45.44
C ARG A 145 -128.17 -69.76 45.14
N ASP A 146 -128.09 -71.09 45.09
CA ASP A 146 -126.85 -71.82 44.80
C ASP A 146 -126.29 -71.50 43.41
N SER A 147 -127.17 -71.37 42.41
CA SER A 147 -126.77 -70.94 41.07
C SER A 147 -126.20 -69.51 41.03
N MET A 148 -126.60 -68.62 41.94
CA MET A 148 -126.03 -67.27 42.05
C MET A 148 -124.68 -67.29 42.77
N THR A 149 -124.56 -68.05 43.86
CA THR A 149 -123.30 -68.25 44.59
C THR A 149 -122.23 -68.88 43.69
N SER A 150 -122.59 -69.91 42.91
CA SER A 150 -121.67 -70.57 41.97
C SER A 150 -121.17 -69.64 40.85
N LYS A 151 -121.99 -68.68 40.40
CA LYS A 151 -121.56 -67.64 39.45
C LYS A 151 -120.54 -66.70 40.09
N LYS A 152 -120.87 -66.09 41.23
CA LYS A 152 -119.97 -65.17 41.96
C LYS A 152 -118.63 -65.80 42.31
N MET A 153 -118.63 -67.05 42.79
CA MET A 153 -117.40 -67.75 43.14
C MET A 153 -116.50 -67.98 41.92
N ARG A 154 -117.09 -68.27 40.75
CA ARG A 154 -116.38 -68.48 39.49
C ARG A 154 -115.82 -67.17 38.92
N GLU A 155 -116.57 -66.08 39.07
CA GLU A 155 -116.16 -64.72 38.71
C GLU A 155 -114.96 -64.25 39.55
N ILE A 156 -115.03 -64.36 40.88
CA ILE A 156 -113.92 -64.08 41.81
C ILE A 156 -112.68 -64.93 41.46
N THR A 157 -112.87 -66.22 41.13
CA THR A 157 -111.77 -67.11 40.73
C THR A 157 -111.09 -66.66 39.44
N MET A 158 -111.86 -66.23 38.43
CA MET A 158 -111.32 -65.71 37.17
C MET A 158 -110.55 -64.40 37.37
N ASP A 159 -111.04 -63.51 38.23
CA ASP A 159 -110.40 -62.22 38.50
C ASP A 159 -109.10 -62.38 39.33
N ALA A 160 -109.07 -63.35 40.26
CA ALA A 160 -107.86 -63.75 40.96
C ALA A 160 -106.80 -64.35 40.02
N LEU A 161 -107.21 -65.23 39.09
CA LEU A 161 -106.33 -65.77 38.05
C LEU A 161 -105.78 -64.67 37.14
N LYS A 162 -106.62 -63.71 36.72
CA LYS A 162 -106.23 -62.57 35.90
C LYS A 162 -105.16 -61.71 36.59
N LYS A 163 -105.39 -61.33 37.86
CA LYS A 163 -104.42 -60.59 38.68
C LYS A 163 -103.11 -61.37 38.86
N ASN A 164 -103.16 -62.70 39.01
CA ASN A 164 -101.95 -63.51 39.08
C ASN A 164 -101.16 -63.50 37.75
N THR A 165 -101.83 -63.65 36.60
CA THR A 165 -101.17 -63.55 35.29
C THR A 165 -100.57 -62.18 35.01
N GLU A 166 -101.22 -61.11 35.49
CA GLU A 166 -100.69 -59.74 35.42
C GLU A 166 -99.46 -59.56 36.32
N ASN A 167 -99.50 -60.06 37.56
CA ASN A 167 -98.37 -60.03 38.50
C ASN A 167 -97.14 -60.80 37.95
N VAL A 168 -97.35 -61.98 37.34
CA VAL A 168 -96.29 -62.73 36.64
C VAL A 168 -95.70 -61.92 35.47
N SER A 169 -96.52 -61.20 34.71
CA SER A 169 -96.05 -60.32 33.62
C SER A 169 -95.27 -59.11 34.14
N LEU A 170 -95.71 -58.51 35.25
CA LEU A 170 -95.03 -57.37 35.88
C LEU A 170 -93.69 -57.78 36.50
N ASN A 171 -93.61 -58.92 37.20
CA ASN A 171 -92.35 -59.43 37.72
C ASN A 171 -91.35 -59.78 36.59
N LYS A 172 -91.83 -60.29 35.46
CA LYS A 172 -90.97 -60.50 34.28
C LYS A 172 -90.43 -59.18 33.70
N LYS A 173 -91.27 -58.13 33.65
CA LYS A 173 -90.80 -56.78 33.26
C LYS A 173 -89.78 -56.21 34.26
N LEU A 174 -90.02 -56.38 35.56
CA LEU A 174 -89.11 -55.92 36.62
C LEU A 174 -87.74 -56.62 36.55
N ALA A 175 -87.72 -57.93 36.32
CA ALA A 175 -86.48 -58.68 36.15
C ALA A 175 -85.70 -58.23 34.89
N ASN A 176 -86.39 -57.97 33.78
CA ASN A 176 -85.77 -57.42 32.57
C ASN A 176 -85.17 -56.02 32.82
N THR A 177 -85.91 -55.09 33.43
CA THR A 177 -85.40 -53.72 33.68
C THR A 177 -84.29 -53.70 34.73
N GLN A 178 -84.27 -54.65 35.68
CA GLN A 178 -83.14 -54.86 36.58
C GLN A 178 -81.88 -55.33 35.82
N LEU A 179 -82.02 -56.28 34.88
CA LEU A 179 -80.91 -56.73 34.03
C LEU A 179 -80.38 -55.58 33.15
N GLU A 180 -81.26 -54.83 32.47
CA GLU A 180 -80.91 -53.65 31.68
C GLU A 180 -80.18 -52.59 32.53
N LEU A 181 -80.65 -52.33 33.75
CA LEU A 181 -80.02 -51.40 34.69
C LEU A 181 -78.64 -51.90 35.18
N THR A 182 -78.43 -53.21 35.33
CA THR A 182 -77.09 -53.76 35.61
C THR A 182 -76.16 -53.67 34.40
N HIS A 183 -76.67 -53.83 33.18
CA HIS A 183 -75.90 -53.68 31.94
C HIS A 183 -75.42 -52.22 31.78
N LEU A 184 -76.34 -51.26 31.86
CA LEU A 184 -76.04 -49.82 31.74
C LEU A 184 -75.08 -49.33 32.84
N LYS A 185 -75.19 -49.85 34.07
CA LYS A 185 -74.22 -49.56 35.14
C LYS A 185 -72.82 -50.07 34.82
N LYS A 186 -72.70 -51.24 34.18
CA LYS A 186 -71.41 -51.77 33.73
C LYS A 186 -70.86 -50.95 32.57
N GLU A 187 -71.65 -50.67 31.54
CA GLU A 187 -71.22 -49.85 30.40
C GLU A 187 -70.74 -48.46 30.83
N LEU A 188 -71.42 -47.84 31.80
CA LEU A 188 -71.00 -46.56 32.38
C LEU A 188 -69.65 -46.67 33.10
N ALA A 189 -69.40 -47.76 33.85
CA ALA A 189 -68.12 -48.00 34.51
C ALA A 189 -66.99 -48.23 33.47
N ASP A 190 -67.21 -49.14 32.52
CA ASP A 190 -66.31 -49.42 31.40
C ASP A 190 -65.99 -48.13 30.58
N GLN A 191 -66.95 -47.21 30.45
CA GLN A 191 -66.79 -45.95 29.74
C GLN A 191 -66.06 -44.89 30.59
N MET A 192 -66.29 -44.85 31.91
CA MET A 192 -65.51 -44.00 32.83
C MET A 192 -64.03 -44.43 32.85
N GLU A 193 -63.74 -45.73 32.92
CA GLU A 193 -62.38 -46.26 32.87
C GLU A 193 -61.67 -45.87 31.56
N LYS A 194 -62.31 -46.10 30.41
CA LYS A 194 -61.80 -45.67 29.09
C LYS A 194 -61.57 -44.16 29.01
N ASN A 195 -62.41 -43.35 29.63
CA ASN A 195 -62.22 -41.89 29.67
C ASN A 195 -60.99 -41.53 30.54
N THR A 196 -60.82 -42.15 31.70
CA THR A 196 -59.65 -41.96 32.57
C THR A 196 -58.35 -42.43 31.90
N GLU A 197 -58.36 -43.56 31.18
CA GLU A 197 -57.25 -43.94 30.31
C GLU A 197 -56.92 -42.86 29.28
N ASN A 198 -57.93 -42.34 28.58
CA ASN A 198 -57.72 -41.37 27.50
C ASN A 198 -57.19 -40.04 28.04
N ILE A 199 -57.69 -39.55 29.18
CA ILE A 199 -57.13 -38.40 29.91
C ILE A 199 -55.65 -38.65 30.25
N ASN A 200 -55.29 -39.84 30.71
CA ASN A 200 -53.90 -40.21 30.98
C ASN A 200 -53.02 -40.31 29.71
N LYS A 201 -53.58 -40.77 28.58
CA LYS A 201 -52.90 -40.79 27.28
C LYS A 201 -52.64 -39.36 26.78
N PHE A 202 -53.65 -38.48 26.80
CA PHE A 202 -53.50 -37.06 26.46
C PHE A 202 -52.48 -36.36 27.37
N LYS A 203 -52.52 -36.59 28.68
CA LYS A 203 -51.54 -36.02 29.62
C LYS A 203 -50.09 -36.42 29.29
N LYS A 204 -49.85 -37.69 28.96
CA LYS A 204 -48.53 -38.18 28.51
C LYS A 204 -48.10 -37.59 27.16
N ILE A 205 -49.05 -37.38 26.23
CA ILE A 205 -48.78 -36.76 24.92
C ILE A 205 -48.39 -35.29 25.10
N ASN A 206 -49.16 -34.52 25.89
CA ASN A 206 -48.85 -33.11 26.15
C ASN A 206 -47.51 -32.94 26.89
N GLN A 207 -47.18 -33.83 27.83
CA GLN A 207 -45.86 -33.84 28.47
C GLN A 207 -44.71 -34.00 27.45
N LYS A 208 -44.86 -34.88 26.45
CA LYS A 208 -43.89 -35.03 25.36
C LYS A 208 -43.80 -33.79 24.48
N PHE A 209 -44.92 -33.15 24.15
CA PHE A 209 -44.89 -31.89 23.39
C PHE A 209 -44.12 -30.80 24.13
N THR A 210 -44.39 -30.58 25.42
CA THR A 210 -43.65 -29.60 26.24
C THR A 210 -42.17 -29.97 26.44
N GLU A 211 -41.80 -31.24 26.34
CA GLU A 211 -40.40 -31.67 26.33
C GLU A 211 -39.72 -31.42 24.98
N CYS A 212 -40.42 -31.63 23.87
CA CYS A 212 -39.95 -31.26 22.53
C CYS A 212 -39.77 -29.75 22.37
N GLU A 213 -40.75 -28.94 22.79
CA GLU A 213 -40.67 -27.46 22.81
C GLU A 213 -39.40 -26.99 23.54
N LYS A 214 -39.18 -27.49 24.76
CA LYS A 214 -37.99 -27.19 25.57
C LYS A 214 -36.68 -27.68 24.95
N ASN A 215 -36.70 -28.64 24.04
CA ASN A 215 -35.50 -29.07 23.32
C ASN A 215 -35.25 -28.20 22.09
N TYR A 216 -36.29 -27.80 21.34
CA TYR A 216 -36.16 -26.81 20.28
C TYR A 216 -35.69 -25.44 20.80
N ASP A 217 -36.13 -25.01 21.99
CA ASP A 217 -35.62 -23.78 22.63
C ASP A 217 -34.11 -23.87 22.95
N LYS A 218 -33.62 -25.04 23.40
CA LYS A 218 -32.19 -25.28 23.63
C LYS A 218 -31.40 -25.29 22.33
N GLU A 219 -31.87 -26.01 21.31
CA GLU A 219 -31.24 -26.08 19.99
C GLU A 219 -31.17 -24.68 19.36
N LEU A 220 -32.25 -23.90 19.42
CA LEU A 220 -32.28 -22.52 18.97
C LEU A 220 -31.32 -21.62 19.77
N GLY A 221 -31.17 -21.85 21.07
CA GLY A 221 -30.16 -21.18 21.91
C GLY A 221 -28.73 -21.49 21.49
N ILE A 222 -28.42 -22.77 21.23
CA ILE A 222 -27.11 -23.23 20.75
C ILE A 222 -26.82 -22.62 19.36
N ILE A 223 -27.78 -22.68 18.44
CA ILE A 223 -27.65 -22.13 17.08
C ILE A 223 -27.38 -20.62 17.15
N LYS A 224 -28.11 -19.87 17.98
CA LYS A 224 -27.88 -18.42 18.19
C LYS A 224 -26.45 -18.15 18.69
N ALA A 225 -26.01 -18.85 19.73
CA ALA A 225 -24.65 -18.70 20.26
C ALA A 225 -23.56 -19.03 19.22
N CYS A 226 -23.76 -20.08 18.42
CA CYS A 226 -22.86 -20.42 17.31
C CYS A 226 -22.83 -19.33 16.22
N VAL A 227 -23.98 -18.76 15.85
CA VAL A 227 -24.08 -17.66 14.87
C VAL A 227 -23.45 -16.37 15.40
N GLU A 228 -23.66 -16.02 16.66
CA GLU A 228 -23.02 -14.86 17.29
C GLU A 228 -21.49 -15.02 17.38
N MET A 229 -21.01 -16.21 17.76
CA MET A 229 -19.58 -16.55 17.75
C MET A 229 -18.99 -16.44 16.34
N LYS A 230 -19.62 -17.03 15.32
CA LYS A 230 -19.12 -16.97 13.94
C LYS A 230 -19.19 -15.57 13.33
N ASN A 231 -20.21 -14.77 13.65
CA ASN A 231 -20.25 -13.35 13.26
C ASN A 231 -19.12 -12.55 13.92
N SER A 232 -18.74 -12.87 15.16
CA SER A 232 -17.60 -12.26 15.85
C SER A 232 -16.26 -12.68 15.23
N GLU A 233 -16.07 -13.97 14.91
CA GLU A 233 -14.91 -14.46 14.17
C GLU A 233 -14.76 -13.80 12.79
N VAL A 234 -15.85 -13.67 12.03
CA VAL A 234 -15.86 -13.01 10.71
C VAL A 234 -15.47 -11.54 10.82
N LYS A 235 -16.02 -10.79 11.79
CA LYS A 235 -15.61 -9.40 12.04
C LYS A 235 -14.13 -9.27 12.41
N ALA A 236 -13.62 -10.18 13.24
CA ALA A 236 -12.20 -10.20 13.62
C ALA A 236 -11.27 -10.63 12.46
N ALA A 237 -11.74 -11.48 11.54
CA ALA A 237 -11.02 -11.77 10.30
C ALA A 237 -11.03 -10.57 9.35
N GLN A 238 -12.17 -9.89 9.19
CA GLN A 238 -12.33 -8.74 8.33
C GLN A 238 -11.51 -7.51 8.80
N SER A 239 -11.37 -7.30 10.12
CA SER A 239 -10.45 -6.29 10.68
C SER A 239 -8.99 -6.59 10.30
N ARG A 240 -8.54 -7.84 10.50
CA ARG A 240 -7.17 -8.27 10.17
C ARG A 240 -6.86 -8.17 8.68
N ILE A 241 -7.81 -8.50 7.81
CA ILE A 241 -7.68 -8.27 6.35
C ILE A 241 -7.54 -6.77 6.05
N GLY A 242 -8.33 -5.92 6.72
CA GLY A 242 -8.23 -4.46 6.62
C GLY A 242 -6.98 -3.85 7.27
N GLU A 243 -6.25 -4.59 8.11
CA GLU A 243 -4.93 -4.24 8.63
C GLU A 243 -3.85 -4.63 7.61
N GLN A 244 -3.88 -5.88 7.12
CA GLN A 244 -2.95 -6.41 6.13
C GLN A 244 -3.01 -5.67 4.79
N ASP A 245 -4.19 -5.23 4.33
CA ASP A 245 -4.33 -4.41 3.12
C ASP A 245 -3.71 -3.00 3.28
N ARG A 246 -3.76 -2.42 4.49
CA ARG A 246 -3.06 -1.16 4.79
C ARG A 246 -1.55 -1.35 4.86
N GLU A 247 -1.09 -2.42 5.51
CA GLU A 247 0.34 -2.77 5.57
C GLU A 247 0.91 -3.05 4.17
N LEU A 248 0.19 -3.80 3.33
CA LEU A 248 0.56 -4.06 1.94
C LEU A 248 0.62 -2.76 1.12
N LYS A 249 -0.31 -1.83 1.30
CA LYS A 249 -0.27 -0.50 0.65
C LYS A 249 0.93 0.33 1.10
N ASN A 250 1.26 0.31 2.38
CA ASN A 250 2.46 0.96 2.91
C ASN A 250 3.73 0.35 2.30
N MET A 251 3.84 -0.98 2.26
CA MET A 251 4.97 -1.70 1.63
C MET A 251 5.07 -1.46 0.11
N GLN A 252 3.95 -1.33 -0.59
CA GLN A 252 3.95 -0.92 -2.00
C GLN A 252 4.42 0.52 -2.18
N GLN A 253 4.09 1.42 -1.25
CA GLN A 253 4.50 2.82 -1.32
C GLN A 253 5.98 2.99 -1.01
N THR A 254 6.50 2.38 0.06
CA THR A 254 7.94 2.41 0.37
C THR A 254 8.78 1.75 -0.72
N ASN A 255 8.28 0.69 -1.38
CA ASN A 255 8.95 0.12 -2.56
C ASN A 255 9.00 1.07 -3.77
N ARG A 256 8.01 1.95 -3.98
CA ARG A 256 8.08 3.00 -5.01
C ARG A 256 9.11 4.07 -4.66
N GLU A 257 9.14 4.48 -3.40
CA GLU A 257 10.10 5.47 -2.89
C GLU A 257 11.54 4.93 -2.98
N LEU A 258 11.75 3.66 -2.62
CA LEU A 258 13.03 2.96 -2.79
C LEU A 258 13.42 2.84 -4.27
N ALA A 259 12.48 2.54 -5.17
CA ALA A 259 12.75 2.49 -6.61
C ALA A 259 13.12 3.88 -7.18
N GLY A 260 12.48 4.96 -6.70
CA GLY A 260 12.85 6.34 -7.00
C GLY A 260 14.27 6.68 -6.52
N ALA A 261 14.58 6.36 -5.26
CA ALA A 261 15.92 6.55 -4.69
C ALA A 261 17.00 5.76 -5.45
N MET A 262 16.73 4.50 -5.81
CA MET A 262 17.60 3.67 -6.66
C MET A 262 17.85 4.32 -8.04
N SER A 263 16.81 4.88 -8.66
CA SER A 263 16.94 5.58 -9.95
C SER A 263 17.79 6.85 -9.83
N ASN A 264 17.63 7.61 -8.74
CA ASN A 264 18.43 8.81 -8.47
C ASN A 264 19.89 8.46 -8.21
N TYR A 265 20.17 7.46 -7.35
CA TYR A 265 21.55 6.99 -7.12
C TYR A 265 22.22 6.45 -8.39
N LYS A 266 21.48 5.80 -9.29
CA LYS A 266 22.00 5.37 -10.59
C LYS A 266 22.39 6.58 -11.45
N LEU A 267 21.55 7.61 -11.52
CA LEU A 267 21.84 8.84 -12.26
C LEU A 267 23.02 9.62 -11.67
N GLU A 268 23.14 9.69 -10.34
CA GLU A 268 24.29 10.28 -9.65
C GLU A 268 25.58 9.49 -9.92
N MET A 269 25.52 8.15 -9.92
CA MET A 269 26.66 7.29 -10.22
C MET A 269 27.09 7.43 -11.69
N GLU A 270 26.15 7.47 -12.64
CA GLU A 270 26.44 7.70 -14.06
C GLU A 270 27.08 9.08 -14.29
N LYS A 271 26.56 10.12 -13.64
CA LYS A 271 27.17 11.46 -13.66
C LYS A 271 28.58 11.46 -13.07
N ALA A 272 28.78 10.82 -11.92
CA ALA A 272 30.10 10.67 -11.30
C ALA A 272 31.08 9.89 -12.19
N GLN A 273 30.60 8.90 -12.95
CA GLN A 273 31.39 8.19 -13.95
C GLN A 273 31.82 9.10 -15.11
N MET A 274 30.91 9.93 -15.65
CA MET A 274 31.26 10.89 -16.71
C MET A 274 32.30 11.90 -16.21
N ASN A 275 32.05 12.56 -15.07
CA ASN A 275 33.00 13.48 -14.44
C ASN A 275 34.38 12.84 -14.20
N ASN A 276 34.43 11.57 -13.78
CA ASN A 276 35.70 10.87 -13.58
C ASN A 276 36.41 10.54 -14.90
N SER A 277 35.65 10.28 -15.98
CA SER A 277 36.21 10.12 -17.33
C SER A 277 36.77 11.43 -17.90
N GLU A 278 36.11 12.57 -17.66
CA GLU A 278 36.60 13.92 -18.01
C GLU A 278 37.90 14.27 -17.27
N ILE A 279 37.97 13.94 -15.98
CA ILE A 279 39.19 14.09 -15.15
C ILE A 279 40.31 13.19 -15.69
N LEU A 280 40.02 11.95 -16.09
CA LEU A 280 41.00 11.04 -16.69
C LEU A 280 41.51 11.53 -18.06
N THR A 281 40.66 12.13 -18.90
CA THR A 281 41.12 12.77 -20.14
C THR A 281 42.02 13.96 -19.85
N HIS A 282 41.65 14.86 -18.93
CA HIS A 282 42.50 16.01 -18.57
C HIS A 282 43.83 15.60 -17.90
N LEU A 283 43.86 14.54 -17.09
CA LEU A 283 45.11 13.98 -16.55
C LEU A 283 46.00 13.39 -17.66
N THR A 284 45.39 12.78 -18.69
CA THR A 284 46.11 12.26 -19.85
C THR A 284 46.69 13.39 -20.71
N GLU A 285 45.90 14.43 -21.00
CA GLU A 285 46.35 15.65 -21.69
C GLU A 285 47.50 16.34 -20.93
N LEU A 286 47.37 16.50 -19.61
CA LEU A 286 48.39 17.11 -18.76
C LEU A 286 49.68 16.28 -18.72
N THR A 287 49.58 14.95 -18.74
CA THR A 287 50.74 14.04 -18.82
C THR A 287 51.46 14.20 -20.16
N GLN A 288 50.73 14.22 -21.27
CA GLN A 288 51.29 14.44 -22.61
C GLN A 288 51.95 15.82 -22.72
N ALA A 289 51.34 16.87 -22.16
CA ALA A 289 51.92 18.22 -22.10
C ALA A 289 53.20 18.27 -21.25
N TYR A 290 53.24 17.54 -20.13
CA TYR A 290 54.42 17.41 -19.28
C TYR A 290 55.58 16.69 -20.00
N ASP A 291 55.32 15.56 -20.65
CA ASP A 291 56.36 14.83 -21.39
C ASP A 291 56.86 15.62 -22.62
N ALA A 292 55.97 16.37 -23.30
CA ALA A 292 56.36 17.29 -24.37
C ALA A 292 57.27 18.43 -23.85
N LEU A 293 56.93 19.05 -22.72
CA LEU A 293 57.75 20.08 -22.07
C LEU A 293 59.11 19.53 -21.61
N LYS A 294 59.13 18.28 -21.13
CA LYS A 294 60.34 17.56 -20.72
C LYS A 294 61.25 17.22 -21.91
N HIS A 295 60.70 16.90 -23.08
CA HIS A 295 61.48 16.80 -24.32
C HIS A 295 62.06 18.15 -24.74
N GLN A 296 61.26 19.23 -24.73
CA GLN A 296 61.76 20.59 -25.00
C GLN A 296 62.88 21.01 -24.03
N PHE A 297 62.78 20.67 -22.74
CA PHE A 297 63.85 20.93 -21.77
C PHE A 297 65.13 20.16 -22.07
N ASN A 298 65.03 18.88 -22.46
CA ASN A 298 66.18 18.08 -22.86
C ASN A 298 66.86 18.65 -24.13
N ASP A 299 66.07 19.05 -25.12
CA ASP A 299 66.57 19.66 -26.37
C ASP A 299 67.27 21.00 -26.09
N LEU A 300 66.71 21.83 -25.21
CA LEU A 300 67.34 23.08 -24.75
C LEU A 300 68.62 22.83 -23.95
N SER A 301 68.69 21.77 -23.14
CA SER A 301 69.93 21.38 -22.45
C SER A 301 71.00 20.93 -23.46
N ALA A 302 70.64 20.12 -24.46
CA ALA A 302 71.57 19.71 -25.51
C ALA A 302 72.07 20.92 -26.33
N GLN A 303 71.19 21.87 -26.66
CA GLN A 303 71.60 23.13 -27.31
C GLN A 303 72.51 24.00 -26.43
N LYS A 304 72.22 24.10 -25.12
CA LYS A 304 73.09 24.79 -24.16
C LYS A 304 74.49 24.17 -24.16
N ASP A 305 74.59 22.85 -24.05
CA ASP A 305 75.87 22.16 -23.93
C ASP A 305 76.70 22.26 -25.23
N ILE A 306 76.04 22.27 -26.40
CA ILE A 306 76.66 22.61 -27.70
C ILE A 306 77.15 24.06 -27.72
N CYS A 307 76.37 25.01 -27.22
CA CYS A 307 76.76 26.42 -27.15
C CYS A 307 77.94 26.64 -26.19
N GLU A 308 77.98 25.98 -25.03
CA GLU A 308 79.10 26.04 -24.11
C GLU A 308 80.37 25.43 -24.73
N ALA A 309 80.27 24.31 -25.43
CA ALA A 309 81.39 23.73 -26.18
C ALA A 309 81.91 24.68 -27.27
N ASN A 310 81.01 25.33 -28.03
CA ASN A 310 81.37 26.32 -29.04
C ASN A 310 82.06 27.56 -28.43
N ILE A 311 81.61 28.04 -27.26
CA ILE A 311 82.23 29.16 -26.54
C ILE A 311 83.65 28.79 -26.08
N VAL A 312 83.84 27.59 -25.53
CA VAL A 312 85.17 27.08 -25.16
C VAL A 312 86.08 26.97 -26.39
N GLN A 313 85.59 26.41 -27.50
CA GLN A 313 86.35 26.31 -28.75
C GLN A 313 86.78 27.69 -29.27
N LEU A 314 85.85 28.65 -29.38
CA LEU A 314 86.13 30.01 -29.83
C LEU A 314 87.11 30.73 -28.88
N SER A 315 87.03 30.50 -27.57
CA SER A 315 88.01 31.01 -26.61
C SER A 315 89.40 30.43 -26.84
N THR A 316 89.53 29.12 -27.09
CA THR A 316 90.83 28.51 -27.41
C THR A 316 91.40 29.01 -28.75
N GLU A 317 90.56 29.22 -29.77
CA GLU A 317 91.01 29.79 -31.04
C GLU A 317 91.44 31.26 -30.87
N LEU A 318 90.67 32.08 -30.15
CA LEU A 318 91.04 33.48 -29.87
C LEU A 318 92.38 33.58 -29.13
N ASN A 319 92.60 32.74 -28.11
CA ASN A 319 93.86 32.69 -27.39
C ASN A 319 95.03 32.27 -28.31
N ALA A 320 94.82 31.28 -29.18
CA ALA A 320 95.83 30.90 -30.18
C ALA A 320 96.11 32.03 -31.18
N LYS A 321 95.09 32.79 -31.61
CA LYS A 321 95.27 33.97 -32.45
C LYS A 321 96.07 35.07 -31.74
N MET A 322 95.78 35.35 -30.47
CA MET A 322 96.54 36.32 -29.68
C MET A 322 98.03 35.96 -29.63
N VAL A 323 98.38 34.68 -29.37
CA VAL A 323 99.78 34.21 -29.40
C VAL A 323 100.42 34.48 -30.77
N THR A 324 99.74 34.11 -31.87
CA THR A 324 100.29 34.38 -33.22
C THR A 324 100.38 35.87 -33.58
N CYS A 325 99.57 36.74 -32.96
CA CYS A 325 99.71 38.19 -33.11
C CYS A 325 100.98 38.69 -32.43
N SER A 326 101.25 38.26 -31.18
CA SER A 326 102.48 38.64 -30.47
C SER A 326 103.74 38.10 -31.16
N GLU A 327 103.71 36.88 -31.69
CA GLU A 327 104.80 36.32 -32.52
C GLU A 327 105.08 37.16 -33.79
N LEU A 328 104.03 37.77 -34.37
CA LEU A 328 104.15 38.67 -35.52
C LEU A 328 104.61 40.08 -35.13
N GLU A 329 104.19 40.59 -33.97
CA GLU A 329 104.65 41.86 -33.40
C GLU A 329 106.17 41.80 -33.11
N ASP A 330 106.64 40.76 -32.40
CA ASP A 330 108.06 40.47 -32.19
C ASP A 330 108.85 40.45 -33.50
N ARG A 331 108.29 39.83 -34.55
CA ARG A 331 108.97 39.75 -35.85
C ARG A 331 108.97 41.09 -36.61
N VAL A 332 107.94 41.92 -36.43
CA VAL A 332 107.89 43.28 -36.97
C VAL A 332 108.93 44.19 -36.29
N GLU A 333 109.18 44.05 -34.98
CA GLU A 333 110.25 44.80 -34.30
C GLU A 333 111.66 44.39 -34.75
N GLN A 334 111.88 43.12 -35.11
CA GLN A 334 113.19 42.65 -35.59
C GLN A 334 113.54 43.13 -37.01
N LEU A 335 112.56 43.29 -37.91
CA LEU A 335 112.80 43.61 -39.32
C LEU A 335 113.57 44.94 -39.55
N PRO A 336 113.27 46.06 -38.86
CA PRO A 336 114.08 47.28 -38.93
C PRO A 336 115.54 47.08 -38.49
N ILE A 337 115.80 46.22 -37.51
CA ILE A 337 117.14 45.93 -36.99
C ILE A 337 117.96 45.17 -38.05
N GLU A 338 117.34 44.17 -38.68
CA GLU A 338 117.93 43.43 -39.80
C GLU A 338 118.19 44.34 -41.01
N ALA A 339 117.23 45.19 -41.37
CA ALA A 339 117.35 46.12 -42.50
C ALA A 339 118.46 47.17 -42.29
N ASN A 340 118.52 47.81 -41.12
CA ASN A 340 119.57 48.78 -40.80
C ASN A 340 120.97 48.14 -40.80
N LYS A 341 121.08 46.89 -40.33
CA LYS A 341 122.33 46.11 -40.37
C LYS A 341 122.76 45.74 -41.81
N ALA A 342 121.82 45.61 -42.74
CA ALA A 342 122.12 45.43 -44.17
C ALA A 342 122.54 46.74 -44.85
N LEU A 343 121.80 47.85 -44.61
CA LEU A 343 122.11 49.17 -45.15
C LEU A 343 123.50 49.65 -44.72
N SER A 344 123.87 49.47 -43.45
CA SER A 344 125.18 49.85 -42.93
C SER A 344 126.34 49.09 -43.59
N LYS A 345 126.14 47.87 -44.10
CA LYS A 345 127.16 47.17 -44.91
C LYS A 345 127.32 47.80 -46.29
N LEU A 346 126.20 48.03 -46.99
CA LEU A 346 126.19 48.58 -48.34
C LEU A 346 126.83 49.97 -48.40
N GLN A 347 126.66 50.79 -47.36
CA GLN A 347 127.32 52.09 -47.28
C GLN A 347 128.86 51.97 -47.20
N ASN A 348 129.39 51.06 -46.36
CA ASN A 348 130.84 50.82 -46.27
C ASN A 348 131.42 50.30 -47.61
N GLU A 349 130.66 49.46 -48.34
CA GLU A 349 131.05 48.95 -49.66
C GLU A 349 131.04 50.04 -50.75
N LEU A 350 130.15 51.04 -50.65
CA LEU A 350 130.11 52.19 -51.55
C LEU A 350 131.33 53.10 -51.36
N GLU A 351 131.64 53.46 -50.11
CA GLU A 351 132.79 54.30 -49.75
C GLU A 351 134.13 53.65 -50.22
N ALA A 352 134.27 52.34 -50.04
CA ALA A 352 135.44 51.58 -50.49
C ALA A 352 135.62 51.53 -52.03
N ASN A 353 134.53 51.60 -52.79
CA ASN A 353 134.59 51.69 -54.26
C ASN A 353 134.91 53.11 -54.73
N GLN A 354 134.38 54.14 -54.07
CA GLN A 354 134.63 55.54 -54.44
C GLN A 354 136.12 55.90 -54.39
N MET A 355 136.86 55.41 -53.38
CA MET A 355 138.31 55.56 -53.31
C MET A 355 139.05 54.88 -54.48
N ARG A 356 138.56 53.73 -54.95
CA ARG A 356 139.19 52.95 -56.02
C ARG A 356 139.14 53.67 -57.38
N CYS A 357 138.06 54.41 -57.65
CA CYS A 357 137.92 55.21 -58.87
C CYS A 357 138.92 56.39 -58.93
N GLN A 358 139.28 56.97 -57.78
CA GLN A 358 140.20 58.11 -57.71
C GLN A 358 141.63 57.73 -58.11
N GLU A 359 142.12 56.56 -57.68
CA GLU A 359 143.42 56.03 -58.09
C GLU A 359 143.47 55.77 -59.62
N GLN A 360 142.36 55.32 -60.20
CA GLN A 360 142.28 54.95 -61.61
C GLN A 360 142.37 56.15 -62.56
N GLN A 361 141.86 57.33 -62.16
CA GLN A 361 142.07 58.58 -62.91
C GLN A 361 143.56 58.94 -62.96
N ARG A 362 144.26 58.88 -61.81
CA ARG A 362 145.67 59.26 -61.66
C ARG A 362 146.64 58.50 -62.59
N LEU A 363 146.27 57.28 -62.97
CA LEU A 363 147.03 56.45 -63.93
C LEU A 363 146.77 56.85 -65.39
N THR A 364 145.58 57.38 -65.69
CA THR A 364 145.17 57.76 -67.06
C THR A 364 145.95 59.00 -67.52
N ASP A 365 146.04 60.01 -66.65
CA ASP A 365 146.77 61.27 -66.88
C ASP A 365 148.28 61.09 -67.14
N GLN A 366 148.83 59.91 -66.80
CA GLN A 366 150.24 59.58 -67.02
C GLN A 366 150.50 59.03 -68.44
N ALA A 367 149.59 58.21 -68.98
CA ALA A 367 149.75 57.59 -70.29
C ALA A 367 149.63 58.58 -71.46
N GLU A 368 148.85 59.66 -71.30
CA GLU A 368 148.60 60.64 -72.35
C GLU A 368 149.88 61.40 -72.78
N LYS A 369 150.87 61.53 -71.88
CA LYS A 369 152.17 62.16 -72.18
C LYS A 369 153.09 61.34 -73.09
N GLU A 370 152.94 60.02 -73.12
CA GLU A 370 153.80 59.13 -73.92
C GLU A 370 153.36 59.09 -75.39
N LEU A 371 152.06 59.28 -75.65
CA LEU A 371 151.48 59.33 -77.00
C LEU A 371 151.95 60.54 -77.82
N GLU A 372 152.21 61.68 -77.19
CA GLU A 372 152.56 62.92 -77.90
C GLU A 372 153.94 62.84 -78.57
N LEU A 373 154.90 62.13 -77.96
CA LEU A 373 156.22 61.88 -78.55
C LEU A 373 156.13 61.08 -79.86
N SER A 374 155.24 60.10 -79.92
CA SER A 374 155.10 59.17 -81.06
C SER A 374 154.52 59.84 -82.32
N ARG A 375 153.90 61.01 -82.20
CA ARG A 375 153.24 61.70 -83.33
C ARG A 375 154.22 62.38 -84.30
N ASN A 376 155.44 62.69 -83.85
CA ASN A 376 156.38 63.50 -84.65
C ASN A 376 157.08 62.70 -85.77
N GLU A 377 157.35 61.41 -85.59
CA GLU A 377 158.02 60.57 -86.59
C GLU A 377 157.15 60.27 -87.83
N ILE A 378 155.82 60.25 -87.65
CA ILE A 378 154.86 59.83 -88.68
C ILE A 378 154.81 60.81 -89.86
N ASN A 379 155.05 62.11 -89.62
CA ASN A 379 154.94 63.14 -90.66
C ASN A 379 155.98 62.98 -91.79
N THR A 380 157.15 62.39 -91.53
CA THR A 380 158.25 62.29 -92.51
C THR A 380 157.95 61.28 -93.63
N LEU A 381 157.10 60.28 -93.37
CA LEU A 381 156.79 59.20 -94.33
C LEU A 381 155.65 59.56 -95.30
N LYS A 382 154.84 60.58 -94.99
CA LYS A 382 153.60 60.88 -95.71
C LYS A 382 153.83 61.33 -97.16
N THR A 383 154.87 62.13 -97.40
CA THR A 383 155.10 62.85 -98.67
C THR A 383 155.34 61.94 -99.88
N LEU A 384 155.78 60.69 -99.67
CA LEU A 384 156.09 59.74 -100.75
C LEU A 384 154.87 58.97 -101.29
N MET A 385 153.69 59.09 -100.68
CA MET A 385 152.51 58.31 -101.06
C MET A 385 151.58 59.03 -102.07
N GLU A 386 151.54 60.37 -102.06
CA GLU A 386 150.45 61.15 -102.68
C GLU A 386 150.54 61.33 -104.22
N GLU A 387 151.64 60.89 -104.85
CA GLU A 387 151.78 60.87 -106.31
C GLU A 387 151.23 59.59 -106.96
N ARG A 388 151.32 58.44 -106.27
CA ARG A 388 151.03 57.13 -106.87
C ARG A 388 149.54 56.87 -107.09
N GLU A 389 148.69 57.45 -106.23
CA GLU A 389 147.25 57.20 -106.19
C GLU A 389 146.50 57.74 -107.42
N ARG A 390 146.97 58.87 -107.97
CA ARG A 390 146.20 59.71 -108.92
C ARG A 390 145.89 59.01 -110.25
N SER A 391 146.73 58.06 -110.66
CA SER A 391 146.59 57.36 -111.95
C SER A 391 145.60 56.19 -111.92
N HIS A 392 145.30 55.62 -110.74
CA HIS A 392 144.47 54.42 -110.62
C HIS A 392 142.95 54.72 -110.65
N ILE A 393 142.57 55.95 -110.30
CA ILE A 393 141.16 56.32 -110.05
C ILE A 393 140.33 56.33 -111.34
N ILE A 394 140.88 56.84 -112.45
CA ILE A 394 140.12 57.12 -113.68
C ILE A 394 139.56 55.84 -114.33
N LEU A 395 140.37 54.79 -114.48
CA LEU A 395 139.96 53.54 -115.15
C LEU A 395 139.02 52.65 -114.32
N THR A 396 138.84 52.95 -113.03
CA THR A 396 138.03 52.12 -112.13
C THR A 396 136.53 52.45 -112.19
N GLY A 397 136.18 53.70 -112.53
CA GLY A 397 134.81 54.23 -112.38
C GLY A 397 133.77 53.72 -113.38
N GLU A 398 134.16 53.34 -114.61
CA GLU A 398 133.19 52.88 -115.61
C GLU A 398 132.67 51.47 -115.33
N ARG A 399 133.55 50.57 -114.87
CA ARG A 399 133.24 49.17 -114.53
C ARG A 399 132.21 49.03 -113.42
N GLN A 400 132.18 49.95 -112.46
CA GLN A 400 131.28 49.89 -111.31
C GLN A 400 129.81 50.15 -111.70
N LYS A 401 129.54 51.08 -112.63
CA LYS A 401 128.17 51.46 -113.03
C LYS A 401 127.37 50.33 -113.66
N MET A 402 128.02 49.41 -114.38
CA MET A 402 127.33 48.28 -115.01
C MET A 402 126.96 47.17 -114.02
N THR A 403 127.71 47.05 -112.91
CA THR A 403 127.56 45.94 -111.96
C THR A 403 126.36 46.12 -111.03
N ALA A 404 126.15 47.36 -110.53
CA ALA A 404 125.08 47.65 -109.57
C ALA A 404 123.67 47.30 -110.10
N ARG A 405 123.42 47.58 -111.38
CA ARG A 405 122.10 47.44 -112.03
C ARG A 405 121.64 46.00 -112.26
N LEU A 406 122.52 45.02 -112.03
CA LEU A 406 122.17 43.59 -112.09
C LEU A 406 121.75 43.05 -110.72
N VAL A 407 122.23 43.65 -109.62
CA VAL A 407 121.97 43.19 -108.24
C VAL A 407 120.55 43.52 -107.79
N GLU A 408 120.09 44.75 -108.06
CA GLU A 408 118.74 45.22 -107.70
C GLU A 408 117.62 44.31 -108.22
N LEU A 409 117.82 43.68 -109.39
CA LEU A 409 116.84 42.77 -110.01
C LEU A 409 116.81 41.37 -109.37
N VAL A 410 117.88 40.96 -108.68
CA VAL A 410 117.94 39.68 -107.94
C VAL A 410 117.26 39.83 -106.59
N ASP A 411 117.59 40.89 -105.84
CA ASP A 411 117.08 41.14 -104.49
C ASP A 411 115.54 41.25 -104.46
N ILE A 412 114.94 41.90 -105.47
CA ILE A 412 113.48 42.03 -105.62
C ILE A 412 112.81 40.65 -105.81
N ASN A 413 113.43 39.75 -106.58
CA ASN A 413 112.85 38.45 -106.89
C ASN A 413 112.97 37.47 -105.72
N GLU A 414 114.05 37.56 -104.93
CA GLU A 414 114.17 36.79 -103.68
C GLU A 414 113.19 37.30 -102.61
N HIS A 415 112.96 38.62 -102.51
CA HIS A 415 111.98 39.20 -101.58
C HIS A 415 110.57 38.61 -101.79
N TYR A 416 110.04 38.67 -103.02
CA TYR A 416 108.71 38.14 -103.32
C TYR A 416 108.61 36.62 -103.08
N SER A 417 109.67 35.87 -103.34
CA SER A 417 109.72 34.43 -103.06
C SER A 417 109.62 34.12 -101.56
N LYS A 418 110.26 34.94 -100.73
CA LYS A 418 110.23 34.86 -99.25
C LYS A 418 108.87 35.24 -98.69
N GLU A 419 108.32 36.36 -99.14
CA GLU A 419 107.01 36.87 -98.73
C GLU A 419 105.86 35.90 -99.08
N LEU A 420 105.95 35.24 -100.25
CA LEU A 420 105.01 34.18 -100.65
C LEU A 420 105.14 32.92 -99.77
N ALA A 421 106.34 32.57 -99.31
CA ALA A 421 106.56 31.44 -98.40
C ALA A 421 106.00 31.74 -96.99
N ASP A 422 106.32 32.90 -96.42
CA ASP A 422 105.88 33.30 -95.08
C ASP A 422 104.36 33.51 -95.00
N THR A 423 103.73 34.07 -96.03
CA THR A 423 102.27 34.21 -96.10
C THR A 423 101.56 32.86 -96.17
N ASN A 424 102.04 31.92 -96.99
CA ASN A 424 101.49 30.56 -97.05
C ASN A 424 101.69 29.79 -95.73
N LEU A 425 102.87 29.88 -95.11
CA LEU A 425 103.15 29.25 -93.82
C LEU A 425 102.24 29.80 -92.72
N LYS A 426 102.07 31.13 -92.68
CA LYS A 426 101.19 31.81 -91.70
C LYS A 426 99.72 31.46 -91.91
N HIS A 427 99.24 31.48 -93.15
CA HIS A 427 97.87 31.06 -93.48
C HIS A 427 97.62 29.59 -93.11
N SER A 428 98.56 28.69 -93.40
CA SER A 428 98.49 27.27 -93.00
C SER A 428 98.44 27.10 -91.48
N GLN A 429 99.29 27.81 -90.73
CA GLN A 429 99.28 27.78 -89.27
C GLN A 429 97.98 28.34 -88.68
N ASP A 430 97.44 29.43 -89.23
CA ASP A 430 96.23 30.06 -88.71
C ASP A 430 94.97 29.27 -89.08
N MET A 431 94.91 28.64 -90.26
CA MET A 431 93.90 27.63 -90.60
C MET A 431 93.97 26.41 -89.66
N LYS A 432 95.17 25.95 -89.31
CA LYS A 432 95.36 24.84 -88.35
C LYS A 432 94.93 25.22 -86.93
N LYS A 433 95.19 26.46 -86.49
CA LYS A 433 94.67 27.02 -85.23
C LYS A 433 93.14 27.16 -85.26
N ALA A 434 92.55 27.57 -86.39
CA ALA A 434 91.10 27.64 -86.55
C ALA A 434 90.47 26.25 -86.46
N ALA A 435 91.01 25.26 -87.18
CA ALA A 435 90.56 23.86 -87.10
C ALA A 435 90.57 23.32 -85.66
N TYR A 436 91.67 23.50 -84.92
CA TYR A 436 91.73 23.08 -83.51
C TYR A 436 90.72 23.81 -82.61
N LYS A 437 90.46 25.10 -82.84
CA LYS A 437 89.40 25.85 -82.12
C LYS A 437 88.02 25.29 -82.42
N HIS A 438 87.70 25.01 -83.68
CA HIS A 438 86.41 24.42 -84.08
C HIS A 438 86.25 23.00 -83.54
N GLU A 439 87.29 22.15 -83.60
CA GLU A 439 87.24 20.79 -83.06
C GLU A 439 87.03 20.80 -81.53
N THR A 440 87.72 21.71 -80.82
CA THR A 440 87.52 21.91 -79.37
C THR A 440 86.10 22.36 -79.06
N ALA A 441 85.54 23.30 -79.84
CA ALA A 441 84.16 23.74 -79.68
C ALA A 441 83.13 22.64 -79.98
N ILE A 442 83.36 21.80 -81.00
CA ILE A 442 82.52 20.63 -81.31
C ILE A 442 82.58 19.61 -80.16
N ARG A 443 83.75 19.40 -79.55
CA ARG A 443 83.92 18.47 -78.42
C ARG A 443 83.25 18.98 -77.15
N GLU A 444 83.32 20.28 -76.89
CA GLU A 444 82.60 20.97 -75.80
C GLU A 444 81.07 20.88 -76.02
N LEU A 445 80.58 21.17 -77.23
CA LEU A 445 79.15 21.07 -77.57
C LEU A 445 78.62 19.64 -77.49
N LYS A 446 79.39 18.62 -77.89
CA LYS A 446 79.03 17.21 -77.66
C LYS A 446 78.92 16.92 -76.17
N SER A 447 79.92 17.29 -75.36
CA SER A 447 79.88 17.09 -73.90
C SER A 447 78.67 17.77 -73.24
N GLN A 448 78.22 18.92 -73.77
CA GLN A 448 77.02 19.61 -73.28
C GLN A 448 75.73 18.90 -73.73
N LEU A 449 75.67 18.38 -74.96
CA LEU A 449 74.54 17.57 -75.46
C LEU A 449 74.41 16.23 -74.73
N ASP A 450 75.52 15.53 -74.50
CA ASP A 450 75.59 14.27 -73.75
C ASP A 450 75.12 14.49 -72.30
N LYS A 451 75.56 15.58 -71.66
CA LYS A 451 75.10 15.97 -70.32
C LYS A 451 73.61 16.33 -70.31
N ALA A 452 73.13 17.13 -71.26
CA ALA A 452 71.71 17.48 -71.35
C ALA A 452 70.82 16.25 -71.57
N SER A 453 71.29 15.26 -72.34
CA SER A 453 70.60 13.99 -72.55
C SER A 453 70.55 13.13 -71.27
N LEU A 454 71.64 13.11 -70.51
CA LEU A 454 71.71 12.43 -69.21
C LEU A 454 70.80 13.09 -68.15
N ASP A 455 70.75 14.42 -68.12
CA ASP A 455 69.91 15.15 -67.18
C ASP A 455 68.42 15.09 -67.59
N PHE A 456 68.11 15.01 -68.89
CA PHE A 456 66.75 14.73 -69.39
C PHE A 456 66.27 13.32 -69.05
N THR A 457 67.12 12.29 -69.15
CA THR A 457 66.75 10.92 -68.73
C THR A 457 66.45 10.85 -67.24
N LYS A 458 67.30 11.42 -66.37
CA LYS A 458 67.00 11.50 -64.93
C LYS A 458 65.69 12.23 -64.61
N LEU A 459 65.39 13.32 -65.33
CA LEU A 459 64.15 14.08 -65.16
C LEU A 459 62.91 13.28 -65.63
N LYS A 460 63.05 12.50 -66.71
CA LYS A 460 62.02 11.57 -67.17
C LYS A 460 61.77 10.47 -66.15
N ASP A 461 62.83 9.84 -65.64
CA ASP A 461 62.73 8.73 -64.71
C ASP A 461 62.14 9.16 -63.35
N SER A 462 62.51 10.36 -62.85
CA SER A 462 61.87 10.93 -61.65
C SER A 462 60.41 11.34 -61.88
N SER A 463 60.06 11.85 -63.07
CA SER A 463 58.67 12.13 -63.44
C SER A 463 57.83 10.85 -63.56
N GLU A 464 58.38 9.77 -64.11
CA GLU A 464 57.69 8.47 -64.15
C GLU A 464 57.54 7.83 -62.76
N ALA A 465 58.53 8.01 -61.88
CA ALA A 465 58.45 7.55 -60.49
C ALA A 465 57.33 8.29 -59.73
N LEU A 466 57.33 9.62 -59.79
CA LEU A 466 56.28 10.47 -59.18
C LEU A 466 54.89 10.15 -59.74
N GLN A 467 54.79 9.88 -61.05
CA GLN A 467 53.51 9.50 -61.66
C GLN A 467 53.02 8.12 -61.18
N LYS A 468 53.91 7.14 -60.98
CA LYS A 468 53.58 5.82 -60.40
C LYS A 468 53.17 5.94 -58.93
N GLU A 469 53.87 6.77 -58.15
CA GLU A 469 53.53 7.08 -56.76
C GLU A 469 52.14 7.71 -56.63
N LYS A 470 51.83 8.75 -57.39
CA LYS A 470 50.51 9.41 -57.39
C LYS A 470 49.38 8.48 -57.86
N LEU A 471 49.67 7.51 -58.73
CA LEU A 471 48.70 6.50 -59.17
C LEU A 471 48.45 5.44 -58.08
N LEU A 472 49.48 5.08 -57.30
CA LEU A 472 49.35 4.21 -56.13
C LEU A 472 48.54 4.88 -55.01
N GLU A 473 48.86 6.14 -54.70
CA GLU A 473 48.15 6.98 -53.71
C GLU A 473 46.68 7.16 -54.09
N ALA A 474 46.38 7.43 -55.36
CA ALA A 474 45.00 7.47 -55.87
C ALA A 474 44.28 6.11 -55.72
N SER A 475 44.98 4.99 -55.89
CA SER A 475 44.42 3.65 -55.69
C SER A 475 44.18 3.32 -54.21
N GLN A 476 44.97 3.88 -53.29
CA GLN A 476 44.74 3.76 -51.84
C GLN A 476 43.52 4.57 -51.42
N LEU A 477 43.45 5.85 -51.84
CA LEU A 477 42.29 6.73 -51.59
C LEU A 477 40.99 6.15 -52.14
N GLN A 478 41.02 5.49 -53.31
CA GLN A 478 39.85 4.79 -53.85
C GLN A 478 39.41 3.63 -52.94
N GLY A 479 40.35 2.87 -52.38
CA GLY A 479 40.07 1.81 -51.40
C GLY A 479 39.46 2.33 -50.11
N GLU A 480 39.98 3.46 -49.58
CA GLU A 480 39.41 4.14 -48.41
C GLU A 480 37.99 4.64 -48.68
N ILE A 481 37.75 5.24 -49.85
CA ILE A 481 36.42 5.71 -50.29
C ILE A 481 35.42 4.55 -50.31
N ASP A 482 35.81 3.37 -50.80
CA ASP A 482 34.91 2.21 -50.87
C ASP A 482 34.71 1.53 -49.51
N ALA A 483 35.70 1.57 -48.62
CA ALA A 483 35.55 1.18 -47.22
C ALA A 483 34.60 2.13 -46.45
N LEU A 484 34.69 3.44 -46.66
CA LEU A 484 33.80 4.45 -46.07
C LEU A 484 32.36 4.32 -46.59
N LYS A 485 32.15 3.97 -47.87
CA LYS A 485 30.82 3.62 -48.40
C LYS A 485 30.24 2.40 -47.70
N LEU A 486 31.04 1.36 -47.46
CA LEU A 486 30.61 0.16 -46.76
C LEU A 486 30.24 0.46 -45.30
N HIS A 487 31.04 1.26 -44.60
CA HIS A 487 30.74 1.72 -43.24
C HIS A 487 29.40 2.46 -43.19
N ARG A 488 29.21 3.47 -44.07
CA ARG A 488 27.97 4.25 -44.16
C ARG A 488 26.74 3.39 -44.48
N ASN A 489 26.87 2.37 -45.32
CA ASN A 489 25.77 1.46 -45.62
C ASN A 489 25.39 0.62 -44.39
N ASN A 490 26.37 0.14 -43.62
CA ASN A 490 26.12 -0.60 -42.38
C ASN A 490 25.45 0.29 -41.33
N GLU A 491 25.90 1.54 -41.15
CA GLU A 491 25.26 2.52 -40.27
C GLU A 491 23.83 2.82 -40.69
N GLN A 492 23.56 2.99 -41.99
CA GLN A 492 22.21 3.22 -42.51
C GLN A 492 21.27 2.01 -42.26
N GLU A 493 21.80 0.78 -42.27
CA GLU A 493 21.06 -0.43 -41.92
C GLU A 493 20.78 -0.51 -40.40
N VAL A 494 21.71 -0.07 -39.56
CA VAL A 494 21.48 0.06 -38.10
C VAL A 494 20.45 1.14 -37.79
N ILE A 495 20.53 2.31 -38.43
CA ILE A 495 19.56 3.41 -38.27
C ILE A 495 18.15 2.96 -38.66
N THR A 496 17.98 2.25 -39.77
CA THR A 496 16.67 1.75 -40.20
C THR A 496 16.13 0.66 -39.27
N LYS A 497 16.96 -0.26 -38.76
CA LYS A 497 16.57 -1.22 -37.72
C LYS A 497 16.10 -0.53 -36.43
N LEU A 498 16.85 0.45 -35.94
CA LEU A 498 16.50 1.23 -34.75
C LEU A 498 15.23 2.07 -34.95
N SER A 499 15.04 2.64 -36.13
CA SER A 499 13.83 3.40 -36.48
C SER A 499 12.58 2.52 -36.41
N ASN A 500 12.63 1.32 -36.99
CA ASN A 500 11.52 0.37 -36.94
C ASN A 500 11.25 -0.12 -35.50
N GLU A 501 12.29 -0.33 -34.68
CA GLU A 501 12.13 -0.71 -33.28
C GLU A 501 11.53 0.43 -32.44
N LEU A 502 11.88 1.68 -32.72
CA LEU A 502 11.27 2.88 -32.13
C LEU A 502 9.80 3.01 -32.50
N GLU A 503 9.43 2.80 -33.77
CA GLU A 503 8.05 2.84 -34.25
C GLU A 503 7.18 1.78 -33.56
N ILE A 504 7.65 0.52 -33.51
CA ILE A 504 6.97 -0.58 -32.80
C ILE A 504 6.83 -0.28 -31.31
N LYS A 505 7.87 0.24 -30.65
CA LYS A 505 7.80 0.62 -29.23
C LYS A 505 6.78 1.74 -29.01
N THR A 506 6.80 2.77 -29.85
CA THR A 506 5.89 3.93 -29.79
C THR A 506 4.43 3.48 -29.91
N TYR A 507 4.11 2.67 -30.92
CA TYR A 507 2.77 2.09 -31.09
C TYR A 507 2.33 1.29 -29.85
N SER A 508 3.25 0.49 -29.28
CA SER A 508 2.99 -0.28 -28.05
C SER A 508 2.82 0.58 -26.79
N PHE A 509 3.25 1.84 -26.80
CA PHE A 509 3.03 2.81 -25.72
C PHE A 509 1.73 3.58 -25.92
N GLU A 510 1.40 3.99 -27.14
CA GLU A 510 0.10 4.59 -27.47
C GLU A 510 -1.05 3.63 -27.15
N GLU A 511 -0.93 2.35 -27.50
CA GLU A 511 -1.96 1.35 -27.21
C GLU A 511 -2.14 1.13 -25.69
N LYS A 512 -1.05 1.11 -24.92
CA LYS A 512 -1.10 1.05 -23.44
C LYS A 512 -1.72 2.30 -22.83
N LEU A 513 -1.36 3.49 -23.33
CA LEU A 513 -1.93 4.77 -22.92
C LEU A 513 -3.44 4.82 -23.18
N LYS A 514 -3.87 4.32 -24.34
CA LYS A 514 -5.28 4.22 -24.73
C LYS A 514 -6.06 3.28 -23.80
N VAL A 515 -5.52 2.07 -23.54
CA VAL A 515 -6.11 1.13 -22.57
C VAL A 515 -6.19 1.73 -21.16
N GLN A 516 -5.17 2.47 -20.71
CA GLN A 516 -5.22 3.18 -19.43
C GLN A 516 -6.23 4.32 -19.41
N HIS A 517 -6.35 5.08 -20.50
CA HIS A 517 -7.36 6.14 -20.64
C HIS A 517 -8.78 5.57 -20.59
N ASP A 518 -9.04 4.49 -21.33
CA ASP A 518 -10.34 3.81 -21.34
C ASP A 518 -10.68 3.22 -19.95
N GLN A 519 -9.71 2.63 -19.25
CA GLN A 519 -9.88 2.16 -17.86
C GLN A 519 -10.21 3.32 -16.91
N LEU A 520 -9.52 4.46 -17.02
CA LEU A 520 -9.75 5.63 -16.17
C LEU A 520 -11.11 6.27 -16.46
N SER A 521 -11.48 6.38 -17.74
CA SER A 521 -12.78 6.89 -18.20
C SER A 521 -13.94 6.05 -17.66
N ASN A 522 -13.87 4.72 -17.83
CA ASN A 522 -14.85 3.79 -17.25
C ASN A 522 -14.94 3.92 -15.72
N ARG A 523 -13.80 4.05 -15.02
CA ARG A 523 -13.78 4.21 -13.56
C ARG A 523 -14.39 5.55 -13.11
N MET A 524 -14.15 6.64 -13.83
CA MET A 524 -14.82 7.92 -13.57
C MET A 524 -16.32 7.83 -13.79
N GLN A 525 -16.77 7.12 -14.83
CA GLN A 525 -18.20 6.95 -15.11
C GLN A 525 -18.91 6.10 -14.05
N VAL A 526 -18.27 5.01 -13.56
CA VAL A 526 -18.78 4.24 -12.41
C VAL A 526 -18.92 5.14 -11.18
N MET A 527 -17.85 5.84 -10.76
CA MET A 527 -17.91 6.73 -9.58
C MET A 527 -18.96 7.85 -9.72
N ARG A 528 -19.18 8.37 -10.94
CA ARG A 528 -20.23 9.36 -11.20
C ARG A 528 -21.63 8.76 -10.98
N THR A 529 -21.89 7.55 -11.49
CA THR A 529 -23.17 6.86 -11.25
C THR A 529 -23.36 6.45 -9.78
N GLU A 530 -22.30 5.99 -9.10
CA GLU A 530 -22.34 5.70 -7.66
C GLU A 530 -22.73 6.95 -6.85
N PHE A 531 -22.06 8.08 -7.12
CA PHE A 531 -22.37 9.37 -6.51
C PHE A 531 -23.80 9.84 -6.78
N GLU A 532 -24.31 9.68 -8.00
CA GLU A 532 -25.72 10.01 -8.33
C GLU A 532 -26.70 9.14 -7.53
N THR A 533 -26.47 7.82 -7.40
CA THR A 533 -27.34 6.96 -6.57
C THR A 533 -27.23 7.25 -5.07
N GLU A 534 -26.08 7.69 -4.58
CA GLU A 534 -25.88 8.05 -3.17
C GLU A 534 -26.52 9.41 -2.87
N SER A 535 -26.41 10.37 -3.78
CA SER A 535 -27.11 11.66 -3.72
C SER A 535 -28.64 11.48 -3.67
N GLN A 536 -29.19 10.59 -4.52
CA GLN A 536 -30.60 10.23 -4.50
C GLN A 536 -31.03 9.57 -3.18
N ARG A 537 -30.22 8.65 -2.64
CA ARG A 537 -30.50 8.01 -1.33
C ARG A 537 -30.40 9.00 -0.17
N ALA A 538 -29.44 9.92 -0.19
CA ALA A 538 -29.31 10.99 0.78
C ALA A 538 -30.51 11.96 0.75
N ALA A 539 -31.01 12.33 -0.44
CA ALA A 539 -32.20 13.16 -0.58
C ALA A 539 -33.44 12.52 0.07
N VAL A 540 -33.66 11.21 -0.15
CA VAL A 540 -34.78 10.46 0.45
C VAL A 540 -34.67 10.36 1.98
N GLU A 541 -33.47 10.15 2.54
CA GLU A 541 -33.31 10.15 4.00
C GLU A 541 -33.47 11.56 4.60
N ILE A 542 -33.03 12.62 3.91
CA ILE A 542 -33.26 14.02 4.33
C ILE A 542 -34.76 14.35 4.36
N GLU A 543 -35.52 13.96 3.35
CA GLU A 543 -36.98 14.16 3.33
C GLU A 543 -37.66 13.40 4.49
N ARG A 544 -37.29 12.14 4.68
CA ARG A 544 -37.75 11.29 5.80
C ARG A 544 -37.41 11.88 7.18
N LEU A 545 -36.20 12.41 7.37
CA LEU A 545 -35.78 13.07 8.60
C LEU A 545 -36.53 14.40 8.81
N THR A 546 -36.83 15.13 7.74
CA THR A 546 -37.64 16.37 7.79
C THR A 546 -39.06 16.08 8.26
N VAL A 547 -39.72 15.03 7.74
CA VAL A 547 -41.04 14.57 8.23
C VAL A 547 -40.96 14.10 9.69
N ALA A 548 -39.89 13.41 10.08
CA ALA A 548 -39.70 12.96 11.47
C ALA A 548 -39.47 14.13 12.45
N LEU A 549 -38.84 15.23 12.01
CA LEU A 549 -38.70 16.47 12.78
C LEU A 549 -40.06 17.15 12.97
N GLN A 550 -40.82 17.39 11.89
CA GLN A 550 -42.16 17.98 11.95
C GLN A 550 -43.09 17.20 12.91
N GLN A 551 -43.05 15.87 12.87
CA GLN A 551 -43.80 15.02 13.81
C GLN A 551 -43.34 15.12 15.27
N LYS A 552 -42.08 15.50 15.54
CA LYS A 552 -41.61 15.78 16.90
C LYS A 552 -41.99 17.18 17.36
N ASP A 553 -41.94 18.17 16.49
CA ASP A 553 -42.27 19.56 16.84
C ASP A 553 -43.75 19.71 17.21
N GLU A 554 -44.68 19.09 16.45
CA GLU A 554 -46.10 19.07 16.84
C GLU A 554 -46.34 18.31 18.17
N ARG A 555 -45.60 17.22 18.44
CA ARG A 555 -45.66 16.53 19.75
C ARG A 555 -45.12 17.42 20.88
N PHE A 556 -44.04 18.17 20.65
CA PHE A 556 -43.46 19.08 21.62
C PHE A 556 -44.39 20.27 21.92
N LYS A 557 -44.98 20.86 20.89
CA LYS A 557 -46.02 21.90 20.98
C LYS A 557 -47.25 21.42 21.77
N THR A 558 -47.73 20.20 21.49
CA THR A 558 -48.80 19.54 22.26
C THR A 558 -48.42 19.38 23.74
N GLN A 559 -47.17 19.03 24.05
CA GLN A 559 -46.67 18.96 25.43
C GLN A 559 -46.56 20.34 26.09
N GLN A 560 -46.16 21.38 25.35
CA GLN A 560 -46.04 22.75 25.83
C GLN A 560 -47.42 23.36 26.16
N GLU A 561 -48.44 23.10 25.35
CA GLU A 561 -49.83 23.48 25.63
C GLU A 561 -50.36 22.76 26.87
N LYS A 562 -50.09 21.45 27.00
CA LYS A 562 -50.44 20.69 28.22
C LYS A 562 -49.73 21.24 29.46
N LEU A 563 -48.47 21.67 29.36
CA LEU A 563 -47.75 22.31 30.46
C LEU A 563 -48.37 23.67 30.83
N ARG A 564 -48.77 24.48 29.84
CA ARG A 564 -49.50 25.74 30.07
C ARG A 564 -50.84 25.52 30.78
N SER A 565 -51.60 24.48 30.41
CA SER A 565 -52.87 24.16 31.10
C SER A 565 -52.62 23.78 32.56
N LEU A 566 -51.61 22.94 32.84
CA LEU A 566 -51.23 22.55 34.20
C LEU A 566 -50.73 23.71 35.06
N LEU A 567 -50.00 24.67 34.49
CA LEU A 567 -49.61 25.91 35.19
C LEU A 567 -50.84 26.77 35.51
N THR A 568 -51.77 26.90 34.56
CA THR A 568 -53.01 27.66 34.76
C THR A 568 -53.90 27.03 35.84
N ASP A 569 -53.94 25.70 35.92
CA ASP A 569 -54.68 24.97 36.96
C ASP A 569 -53.96 24.96 38.32
N HIS A 570 -52.63 24.97 38.33
CA HIS A 570 -51.83 25.19 39.54
C HIS A 570 -52.10 26.56 40.16
N ASP A 571 -52.18 27.61 39.34
CA ASP A 571 -52.41 28.97 39.85
C ASP A 571 -53.84 29.16 40.37
N LYS A 572 -54.85 28.58 39.70
CA LYS A 572 -56.22 28.45 40.27
C LYS A 572 -56.21 27.72 41.61
N LEU A 573 -55.48 26.60 41.71
CA LEU A 573 -55.41 25.81 42.94
C LEU A 573 -54.77 26.61 44.07
N LYS A 574 -53.69 27.35 43.79
CA LYS A 574 -53.03 28.27 44.71
C LYS A 574 -53.98 29.34 45.24
N ASP A 575 -54.79 29.95 44.37
CA ASP A 575 -55.80 30.94 44.79
C ASP A 575 -56.89 30.31 45.67
N THR A 576 -57.36 29.10 45.35
CA THR A 576 -58.32 28.39 46.23
C THR A 576 -57.71 28.00 47.57
N LEU A 577 -56.42 27.69 47.62
CA LEU A 577 -55.70 27.33 48.84
C LEU A 577 -55.53 28.55 49.75
N ALA A 578 -55.11 29.70 49.20
CA ALA A 578 -55.03 30.96 49.95
C ALA A 578 -56.42 31.39 50.50
N HIS A 579 -57.50 31.17 49.73
CA HIS A 579 -58.86 31.43 50.20
C HIS A 579 -59.32 30.46 51.31
N LEU A 580 -58.83 29.22 51.32
CA LEU A 580 -59.06 28.26 52.41
C LEU A 580 -58.24 28.59 53.66
N GLU A 581 -56.98 29.00 53.52
CA GLU A 581 -56.14 29.46 54.63
C GLU A 581 -56.76 30.68 55.32
N ALA A 582 -57.20 31.69 54.55
CA ALA A 582 -57.90 32.87 55.09
C ALA A 582 -59.25 32.54 55.77
N LYS A 583 -59.92 31.45 55.36
CA LYS A 583 -61.12 30.94 56.06
C LYS A 583 -60.76 30.18 57.34
N HIS A 584 -59.68 29.39 57.32
CA HIS A 584 -59.18 28.68 58.49
C HIS A 584 -58.72 29.66 59.58
N GLU A 585 -58.00 30.72 59.22
CA GLU A 585 -57.57 31.78 60.14
C GLU A 585 -58.77 32.50 60.78
N LYS A 586 -59.82 32.82 60.01
CA LYS A 586 -61.08 33.36 60.56
C LYS A 586 -61.73 32.41 61.57
N MET A 587 -61.89 31.13 61.22
CA MET A 587 -62.46 30.14 62.16
C MET A 587 -61.58 29.94 63.41
N ALA A 588 -60.26 30.01 63.30
CA ALA A 588 -59.35 29.92 64.44
C ALA A 588 -59.48 31.13 65.39
N ASN A 589 -59.67 32.33 64.83
CA ASN A 589 -59.94 33.56 65.59
C ASN A 589 -61.33 33.53 66.26
N GLU A 590 -62.37 33.12 65.53
CA GLU A 590 -63.73 32.93 66.05
C GLU A 590 -63.77 31.90 67.17
N PHE A 591 -63.15 30.72 66.99
CA PHE A 591 -63.05 29.69 68.01
C PHE A 591 -62.28 30.17 69.26
N SER A 592 -61.23 30.98 69.07
CA SER A 592 -60.48 31.59 70.18
C SER A 592 -61.32 32.60 70.96
N ALA A 593 -62.13 33.41 70.27
CA ALA A 593 -63.07 34.34 70.88
C ALA A 593 -64.18 33.61 71.66
N SER A 594 -64.80 32.58 71.08
CA SER A 594 -65.81 31.75 71.78
C SER A 594 -65.20 31.01 72.97
N LYS A 595 -63.97 30.50 72.87
CA LYS A 595 -63.24 29.87 73.99
C LYS A 595 -62.98 30.87 75.12
N PHE A 596 -62.66 32.13 74.80
CA PHE A 596 -62.51 33.19 75.80
C PHE A 596 -63.85 33.51 76.49
N GLN A 597 -64.92 33.75 75.72
CA GLN A 597 -66.26 34.02 76.25
C GLN A 597 -66.77 32.88 77.14
N PHE A 598 -66.62 31.62 76.71
CA PHE A 598 -67.01 30.44 77.50
C PHE A 598 -66.19 30.33 78.80
N SER A 599 -64.89 30.63 78.76
CA SER A 599 -64.03 30.66 79.95
C SER A 599 -64.42 31.79 80.93
N GLN A 600 -64.88 32.93 80.41
CA GLN A 600 -65.39 34.04 81.19
C GLN A 600 -66.73 33.66 81.86
N GLU A 601 -67.69 33.14 81.10
CA GLU A 601 -69.00 32.72 81.61
C GLU A 601 -68.90 31.62 82.67
N LEU A 602 -68.07 30.60 82.45
CA LEU A 602 -67.84 29.53 83.41
C LEU A 602 -67.23 30.05 84.73
N LYS A 603 -66.43 31.14 84.66
CA LYS A 603 -65.97 31.86 85.86
C LYS A 603 -67.09 32.63 86.54
N THR A 604 -67.94 33.36 85.80
CA THR A 604 -69.12 34.06 86.38
C THR A 604 -70.07 33.09 87.09
N GLN A 605 -70.31 31.91 86.51
CA GLN A 605 -71.13 30.87 87.14
C GLN A 605 -70.46 30.29 88.40
N LYS A 606 -69.14 30.06 88.38
CA LYS A 606 -68.38 29.65 89.58
C LYS A 606 -68.48 30.69 90.70
N ASP A 607 -68.34 31.98 90.39
CA ASP A 607 -68.37 33.05 91.38
C ASP A 607 -69.79 33.27 91.94
N ASN A 608 -70.83 33.06 91.13
CA ASN A 608 -72.23 33.01 91.59
C ASN A 608 -72.54 31.77 92.45
N LEU A 609 -71.96 30.61 92.14
CA LEU A 609 -72.06 29.40 92.97
C LEU A 609 -71.34 29.60 94.31
N MET A 610 -70.14 30.19 94.33
CA MET A 610 -69.45 30.58 95.57
C MET A 610 -70.32 31.48 96.45
N LYS A 611 -70.94 32.52 95.88
CA LYS A 611 -71.89 33.39 96.63
C LYS A 611 -73.08 32.61 97.19
N LYS A 612 -73.64 31.66 96.44
CA LYS A 612 -74.71 30.79 96.94
C LYS A 612 -74.24 29.86 98.06
N VAL A 613 -73.05 29.27 97.96
CA VAL A 613 -72.47 28.43 99.01
C VAL A 613 -72.28 29.25 100.29
N SER A 614 -71.63 30.42 100.23
CA SER A 614 -71.45 31.26 101.42
C SER A 614 -72.77 31.80 102.00
N GLY A 615 -73.79 32.02 101.16
CA GLY A 615 -75.15 32.33 101.64
C GLY A 615 -75.80 31.15 102.38
N LEU A 616 -75.65 29.93 101.87
CA LEU A 616 -76.15 28.71 102.52
C LEU A 616 -75.35 28.36 103.79
N GLU A 617 -74.04 28.60 103.84
CA GLU A 617 -73.21 28.46 105.05
C GLU A 617 -73.67 29.44 106.15
N LEU A 618 -74.04 30.67 105.79
CA LEU A 618 -74.62 31.63 106.71
C LEU A 618 -76.02 31.21 107.19
N GLU A 619 -76.85 30.67 106.30
CA GLU A 619 -78.18 30.15 106.66
C GLU A 619 -78.10 28.89 107.54
N ILE A 620 -77.12 28.02 107.30
CA ILE A 620 -76.80 26.87 108.15
C ILE A 620 -76.41 27.36 109.55
N LYS A 621 -75.47 28.32 109.68
CA LYS A 621 -75.08 28.89 110.98
C LYS A 621 -76.26 29.53 111.73
N ASN A 622 -77.15 30.23 111.02
CA ASN A 622 -78.39 30.76 111.61
C ASN A 622 -79.33 29.63 112.09
N LYS A 623 -79.42 28.52 111.36
CA LYS A 623 -80.22 27.35 111.76
C LYS A 623 -79.57 26.56 112.90
N GLU A 624 -78.25 26.47 112.96
CA GLU A 624 -77.49 25.89 114.08
C GLU A 624 -77.68 26.71 115.36
N ALA A 625 -77.56 28.04 115.29
CA ALA A 625 -77.86 28.94 116.40
C ALA A 625 -79.31 28.77 116.89
N LYS A 626 -80.28 28.69 115.97
CA LYS A 626 -81.69 28.47 116.29
C LYS A 626 -81.99 27.05 116.80
N MET A 627 -81.18 26.06 116.43
CA MET A 627 -81.25 24.69 116.96
C MET A 627 -80.74 24.64 118.40
N LEU A 628 -79.65 25.36 118.72
CA LEU A 628 -79.14 25.53 120.09
C LEU A 628 -80.13 26.28 121.00
N GLU A 629 -80.91 27.18 120.43
CA GLU A 629 -82.00 27.89 121.12
C GLU A 629 -83.18 26.94 121.39
N LEU A 630 -83.64 26.19 120.38
CA LEU A 630 -84.63 25.11 120.57
C LEU A 630 -84.15 23.99 121.50
N GLU A 631 -82.84 23.73 121.59
CA GLU A 631 -82.29 22.76 122.53
C GLU A 631 -82.26 23.30 123.97
N ARG A 632 -82.12 24.62 124.18
CA ARG A 632 -82.39 25.23 125.50
C ARG A 632 -83.86 25.04 125.88
N ASP A 633 -84.80 25.30 124.98
CA ASP A 633 -86.23 25.14 125.24
C ASP A 633 -86.59 23.67 125.53
N LYS A 634 -86.07 22.72 124.74
CA LYS A 634 -86.17 21.27 124.98
C LYS A 634 -85.64 20.90 126.37
N ASN A 635 -84.52 21.49 126.81
CA ASN A 635 -83.94 21.19 128.11
C ASN A 635 -84.76 21.80 129.27
N ASN A 636 -85.38 22.98 129.08
CA ASN A 636 -86.39 23.51 129.99
C ASN A 636 -87.60 22.57 130.09
N GLU A 637 -88.13 22.09 128.97
CA GLU A 637 -89.29 21.17 128.95
C GLU A 637 -88.95 19.80 129.53
N MET A 638 -87.73 19.28 129.32
CA MET A 638 -87.22 18.08 129.98
C MET A 638 -87.15 18.21 131.51
N ALA A 639 -86.82 19.39 132.05
CA ALA A 639 -86.88 19.62 133.50
C ALA A 639 -88.33 19.57 134.02
N VAL A 640 -89.28 20.15 133.27
CA VAL A 640 -90.73 20.04 133.55
C VAL A 640 -91.23 18.60 133.46
N LEU A 641 -90.69 17.79 132.55
CA LEU A 641 -91.03 16.38 132.40
C LEU A 641 -90.40 15.49 133.49
N GLN A 642 -89.17 15.73 133.92
CA GLN A 642 -88.58 15.02 135.08
C GLN A 642 -89.37 15.26 136.37
N PHE A 643 -89.81 16.51 136.60
CA PHE A 643 -90.69 16.85 137.72
C PHE A 643 -92.01 16.07 137.70
N LYS A 644 -92.57 15.80 136.50
CA LYS A 644 -93.79 14.99 136.33
C LYS A 644 -93.52 13.48 136.43
N MET A 645 -92.38 12.98 135.94
CA MET A 645 -92.12 11.54 135.85
C MET A 645 -91.83 10.89 137.21
N ASN A 646 -91.13 11.59 138.11
CA ASN A 646 -90.89 11.12 139.48
C ASN A 646 -92.16 11.07 140.35
N ARG A 647 -93.30 11.56 139.86
CA ARG A 647 -94.62 11.48 140.52
C ARG A 647 -95.36 10.16 140.26
N ILE A 648 -94.93 9.36 139.28
CA ILE A 648 -95.75 8.28 138.68
C ILE A 648 -95.20 6.86 138.96
N ASN A 649 -93.88 6.65 138.97
CA ASN A 649 -93.28 5.31 139.04
C ASN A 649 -93.22 4.75 140.48
N SER A 650 -94.37 4.67 141.14
CA SER A 650 -94.52 4.27 142.55
C SER A 650 -94.92 2.80 142.76
N VAL A 651 -95.11 2.01 141.70
CA VAL A 651 -95.59 0.62 141.77
C VAL A 651 -94.94 -0.22 140.66
N ILE A 652 -94.68 -1.50 140.95
CA ILE A 652 -94.04 -2.54 140.12
C ILE A 652 -92.51 -2.48 140.13
N ASP A 653 -91.90 -3.61 140.51
CA ASP A 653 -90.50 -3.74 140.88
C ASP A 653 -89.53 -4.09 139.74
N GLN A 654 -88.35 -3.48 139.84
CA GLN A 654 -86.98 -4.04 139.80
C GLN A 654 -86.69 -5.43 139.17
N PRO A 655 -85.44 -5.67 138.69
CA PRO A 655 -84.46 -4.72 138.15
C PRO A 655 -83.81 -5.18 136.82
N VAL A 656 -83.21 -4.23 136.10
CA VAL A 656 -82.48 -4.52 134.84
C VAL A 656 -81.13 -5.18 135.12
N THR A 657 -80.87 -6.33 134.49
CA THR A 657 -79.60 -7.04 134.61
C THR A 657 -78.47 -6.42 133.78
N THR A 658 -77.31 -6.36 134.43
CA THR A 658 -75.98 -5.98 133.92
C THR A 658 -75.65 -6.38 132.48
N ILE A 659 -75.02 -5.45 131.74
CA ILE A 659 -74.14 -5.76 130.60
C ILE A 659 -72.71 -5.46 131.03
N SER A 660 -71.77 -6.40 130.77
CA SER A 660 -70.37 -6.27 131.15
C SER A 660 -69.43 -6.50 129.96
N LYS A 661 -68.66 -5.46 129.64
CA LYS A 661 -67.46 -5.42 128.77
C LYS A 661 -67.64 -5.64 127.26
N LEU A 662 -66.68 -5.06 126.54
CA LEU A 662 -66.56 -5.01 125.08
C LEU A 662 -66.44 -6.41 124.45
N PRO A 663 -66.82 -6.52 123.16
CA PRO A 663 -65.77 -6.74 122.16
C PRO A 663 -65.87 -5.78 120.96
N GLU A 664 -64.77 -5.64 120.22
CA GLU A 664 -64.79 -5.14 118.84
C GLU A 664 -65.50 -6.14 117.91
N PRO A 665 -66.19 -5.65 116.86
CA PRO A 665 -66.01 -6.27 115.56
C PRO A 665 -65.95 -5.30 114.37
N LYS A 666 -64.84 -5.37 113.64
CA LYS A 666 -64.74 -5.55 112.18
C LYS A 666 -65.74 -4.80 111.26
N GLY A 667 -65.22 -3.86 110.46
CA GLY A 667 -65.81 -3.42 109.18
C GLY A 667 -65.89 -1.89 109.04
N LEU A 668 -65.41 -1.24 107.98
CA LEU A 668 -64.67 -1.72 106.79
C LEU A 668 -63.42 -0.84 106.52
N SER A 669 -62.41 -1.45 105.87
CA SER A 669 -61.38 -0.83 105.02
C SER A 669 -60.75 0.52 105.45
N LYS A 670 -59.59 0.44 106.11
CA LYS A 670 -58.47 1.40 105.90
C LYS A 670 -57.32 0.72 105.15
N THR A 671 -57.49 0.51 103.85
CA THR A 671 -56.39 0.25 102.90
C THR A 671 -55.60 1.55 102.67
N GLN A 672 -54.27 1.60 102.53
CA GLN A 672 -53.31 0.75 101.81
C GLN A 672 -53.39 0.82 100.27
N SER A 673 -52.94 1.95 99.74
CA SER A 673 -52.10 2.09 98.53
C SER A 673 -51.53 3.53 98.55
N ASN A 674 -50.32 3.93 98.16
CA ASN A 674 -49.05 3.33 97.68
C ASN A 674 -48.68 1.88 98.04
N PRO A 675 -47.78 1.22 97.26
CA PRO A 675 -47.37 1.50 95.87
C PRO A 675 -47.42 0.26 94.93
N ASN A 676 -47.61 0.49 93.63
CA ASN A 676 -46.99 -0.30 92.54
C ASN A 676 -47.05 0.54 91.23
N LYS A 677 -46.03 0.73 90.39
CA LYS A 677 -44.76 0.04 90.06
C LYS A 677 -44.84 -0.82 88.78
N VAL A 678 -44.61 -0.15 87.64
CA VAL A 678 -43.74 -0.62 86.56
C VAL A 678 -42.79 0.56 86.33
N GLN A 679 -41.64 0.60 87.00
CA GLN A 679 -40.35 -0.03 86.69
C GLN A 679 -39.55 0.67 85.57
N PRO A 680 -38.20 0.68 85.66
CA PRO A 680 -37.36 1.71 85.04
C PRO A 680 -36.30 1.11 84.09
N GLU A 681 -35.26 1.91 83.81
CA GLU A 681 -34.01 1.55 83.11
C GLU A 681 -34.19 1.30 81.58
N SER A 682 -33.19 1.53 80.73
CA SER A 682 -31.75 1.76 81.01
C SER A 682 -31.17 3.04 80.39
N ASP A 683 -29.90 3.29 80.67
CA ASP A 683 -29.03 4.32 80.11
C ASP A 683 -28.96 4.34 78.57
N GLY A 684 -28.50 5.47 78.00
CA GLY A 684 -28.24 5.59 76.56
C GLY A 684 -27.59 6.91 76.13
N PHE A 685 -26.26 6.94 76.06
CA PHE A 685 -25.49 8.08 75.57
C PHE A 685 -25.70 8.39 74.07
N SER A 686 -25.89 9.68 73.76
CA SER A 686 -25.23 10.38 72.64
C SER A 686 -25.51 9.93 71.18
N SER A 687 -24.77 10.53 70.24
CA SER A 687 -24.73 10.32 68.79
C SER A 687 -25.97 10.72 67.97
N THR A 688 -25.87 11.89 67.35
CA THR A 688 -26.75 12.31 66.25
C THR A 688 -26.40 11.56 64.96
N SER A 689 -27.38 10.90 64.32
CA SER A 689 -27.55 10.89 62.84
C SER A 689 -28.61 9.89 62.34
N SER A 690 -29.35 10.28 61.30
CA SER A 690 -30.02 9.38 60.35
C SER A 690 -30.32 10.18 59.07
N LYS A 691 -29.77 9.78 57.92
CA LYS A 691 -30.40 8.91 56.89
C LYS A 691 -31.67 9.55 56.26
N LYS A 692 -31.83 9.61 54.93
CA LYS A 692 -30.95 9.23 53.80
C LYS A 692 -31.57 9.74 52.48
N ARG A 693 -30.79 10.31 51.55
CA ARG A 693 -31.02 10.12 50.10
C ARG A 693 -29.78 10.47 49.27
N THR A 694 -29.40 9.56 48.38
CA THR A 694 -28.28 9.66 47.42
C THR A 694 -28.82 9.97 46.01
N VAL A 695 -28.00 10.64 45.17
CA VAL A 695 -27.89 10.55 43.69
C VAL A 695 -27.27 11.85 43.12
N ARG A 696 -26.50 11.73 42.01
CA ARG A 696 -25.65 12.74 41.35
C ARG A 696 -24.38 13.11 42.15
N ARG A 697 -23.24 13.42 41.52
CA ARG A 697 -22.93 13.62 40.08
C ARG A 697 -21.51 13.07 39.80
N HIS A 698 -21.30 12.30 38.72
CA HIS A 698 -19.95 11.95 38.28
C HIS A 698 -19.29 13.12 37.53
N ARG A 699 -17.96 13.18 37.61
CA ARG A 699 -17.10 14.18 36.97
C ARG A 699 -16.63 13.62 35.62
N ILE A 700 -16.85 14.36 34.53
CA ILE A 700 -16.27 14.06 33.20
C ILE A 700 -15.16 15.08 32.96
N THR A 701 -14.01 14.62 32.46
CA THR A 701 -12.89 15.45 32.01
C THR A 701 -12.98 15.70 30.50
N THR A 702 -12.97 16.96 30.10
CA THR A 702 -12.87 17.41 28.69
C THR A 702 -11.41 17.72 28.30
N ILE A 703 -11.17 18.16 27.06
CA ILE A 703 -9.91 17.98 26.33
C ILE A 703 -9.33 19.33 25.82
N HIS A 704 -8.02 19.36 25.55
CA HIS A 704 -7.23 20.28 24.68
C HIS A 704 -6.91 21.74 25.12
N ALA A 705 -5.60 21.98 25.30
CA ALA A 705 -4.73 23.08 24.78
C ALA A 705 -3.26 22.66 25.13
N SER A 706 -2.20 22.71 24.29
CA SER A 706 -1.60 23.80 23.47
C SER A 706 -1.05 24.93 24.36
N ASP A 707 0.25 25.25 24.43
CA ASP A 707 1.22 25.60 23.36
C ASP A 707 2.72 25.34 23.74
N PHE A 708 3.66 25.91 22.97
CA PHE A 708 5.12 26.00 23.18
C PHE A 708 5.47 26.99 24.35
N GLU A 709 6.69 27.30 24.79
CA GLU A 709 8.07 27.24 24.25
C GLU A 709 9.13 26.96 25.35
N SER A 710 10.33 26.50 24.98
CA SER A 710 11.59 26.84 25.67
C SER A 710 12.79 26.64 24.74
N GLU A 711 13.78 27.53 24.82
CA GLU A 711 14.90 27.68 23.89
C GLU A 711 16.09 26.72 24.14
N ASP A 712 17.02 26.69 23.18
CA ASP A 712 18.51 26.58 23.27
C ASP A 712 19.14 25.64 24.34
N ASP A 713 20.13 24.80 24.01
CA ASP A 713 21.43 25.28 23.53
C ASP A 713 22.30 24.23 22.80
N LEU A 714 23.26 24.72 22.02
CA LEU A 714 24.44 24.01 21.47
C LEU A 714 25.71 24.77 21.97
N PRO A 715 26.98 24.39 21.68
CA PRO A 715 27.53 23.26 20.91
C PRO A 715 28.69 22.52 21.66
N ILE A 716 29.56 21.86 20.87
CA ILE A 716 31.02 21.62 21.06
C ILE A 716 31.48 20.17 21.35
N VAL A 717 31.80 19.49 20.25
CA VAL A 717 33.08 18.81 19.94
C VAL A 717 33.82 18.09 21.09
N LYS A 718 33.95 16.76 20.93
CA LYS A 718 35.27 16.12 20.75
C LYS A 718 35.20 14.73 20.12
N GLU A 719 36.23 14.42 19.33
CA GLU A 719 36.50 13.08 18.83
C GLU A 719 36.95 12.16 19.97
N HIS A 720 36.79 10.85 19.80
CA HIS A 720 37.96 9.96 19.70
C HIS A 720 37.59 8.62 19.08
N THR A 721 38.41 8.16 18.14
CA THR A 721 38.31 6.84 17.53
C THR A 721 39.01 5.78 18.38
N SER A 722 38.41 4.60 18.51
CA SER A 722 39.18 3.36 18.71
C SER A 722 38.44 2.20 18.06
N GLY A 723 39.13 1.46 17.19
CA GLY A 723 38.53 0.37 16.41
C GLY A 723 38.90 -1.00 16.95
N LYS A 724 37.98 -1.98 16.84
CA LYS A 724 38.32 -3.41 16.90
C LYS A 724 37.79 -4.15 15.68
N ARG A 725 38.73 -4.56 14.83
CA ARG A 725 38.52 -5.35 13.61
C ARG A 725 38.35 -6.83 13.98
N ALA A 726 37.12 -7.34 13.99
CA ALA A 726 36.86 -8.77 14.08
C ALA A 726 36.89 -9.40 12.67
N LYS A 727 37.35 -10.66 12.56
CA LYS A 727 37.51 -11.37 11.28
C LYS A 727 36.30 -12.24 10.94
N LEU A 728 36.15 -12.49 9.65
CA LEU A 728 35.29 -13.49 9.04
C LEU A 728 35.30 -14.84 9.79
N SER A 729 34.12 -15.40 10.02
CA SER A 729 33.90 -16.84 9.87
C SER A 729 32.47 -17.05 9.39
N ALA A 730 32.30 -17.69 8.24
CA ALA A 730 30.99 -18.06 7.71
C ALA A 730 30.62 -19.45 8.26
N PHE A 731 29.39 -19.61 8.75
CA PHE A 731 28.89 -20.91 9.20
C PHE A 731 27.63 -21.28 8.41
N VAL A 732 27.83 -21.69 7.16
CA VAL A 732 26.75 -22.24 6.33
C VAL A 732 26.39 -23.62 6.88
N ARG A 733 25.18 -23.75 7.44
CA ARG A 733 24.48 -25.04 7.49
C ARG A 733 23.53 -25.09 6.30
N PRO A 734 23.56 -26.15 5.47
CA PRO A 734 22.47 -26.40 4.55
C PRO A 734 21.24 -26.79 5.38
N GLN A 735 20.14 -26.06 5.21
CA GLN A 735 18.82 -26.49 5.63
C GLN A 735 18.01 -26.66 4.35
N GLU A 736 17.58 -27.89 4.08
CA GLU A 736 16.82 -28.24 2.89
C GLU A 736 15.39 -27.72 3.04
N GLU A 737 15.11 -26.53 2.50
CA GLU A 737 13.73 -26.10 2.26
C GLU A 737 13.24 -26.74 0.94
N PRO A 738 12.07 -27.41 0.93
CA PRO A 738 11.54 -28.04 -0.27
C PRO A 738 11.08 -27.00 -1.28
N ASP A 739 11.46 -27.19 -2.55
CA ASP A 739 11.07 -26.29 -3.65
C ASP A 739 9.53 -26.19 -3.76
N LEU A 740 9.03 -24.95 -3.71
CA LEU A 740 7.60 -24.62 -3.87
C LEU A 740 7.02 -25.17 -5.17
N PHE A 741 7.82 -25.32 -6.23
CA PHE A 741 7.37 -25.88 -7.52
C PHE A 741 7.08 -27.38 -7.49
N ASP A 742 7.68 -28.15 -6.57
CA ASP A 742 7.46 -29.60 -6.50
C ASP A 742 6.33 -29.98 -5.53
N MET A 743 6.00 -29.12 -4.55
CA MET A 743 4.76 -29.27 -3.78
C MET A 743 3.51 -29.14 -4.68
N LEU A 744 3.54 -28.27 -5.68
CA LEU A 744 2.38 -28.01 -6.56
C LEU A 744 2.05 -29.17 -7.52
N LYS A 745 2.94 -30.17 -7.67
CA LYS A 745 2.73 -31.35 -8.52
C LYS A 745 2.12 -32.56 -7.80
N ARG A 746 1.90 -32.48 -6.49
CA ARG A 746 1.39 -33.62 -5.66
C ARG A 746 -0.07 -33.47 -5.22
N SER A 747 -0.83 -32.59 -5.88
CA SER A 747 -2.27 -32.39 -5.62
C SER A 747 -3.09 -32.50 -6.92
N ASN A 748 -3.31 -33.74 -7.36
CA ASN A 748 -4.33 -34.19 -8.30
C ASN A 748 -4.67 -35.65 -7.95
#